data_AF-A0AAJ0Y8Y2-F1
#
_entry.id   AF-A0AAJ0Y8Y2-F1
#
_cell.length_a   1.000
_cell.length_b   1.000
_cell.length_c   1.000
_cell.angle_alpha   90.00
_cell.angle_beta   90.00
_cell.angle_gamma   90.00
#
_symmetry.space_group_name_H-M   'P 1'
#
loop_
_entity.id
_entity.type
_entity.pdbx_description
1 polymer ?
#
loop_
_entity_poly.entity_id
_entity_poly.type
_entity_poly.pdbx_seq_one_letter_code
_entity_poly.pdbx_strand_id
1 'polypeptide(L)'
;MTLEQNLKQEHLVQEQIFDAINEFHSFRFNAGAGAGKTYALIESIKYILSRKQPELKKNNQKIVCITYTNVAVNEIKERLGNTQFTLVSTIHEMLWEQIKLYQKSELIDLHQERLSNELNNIQEKIEKYKEDKNISVILNEELELFLSLIRETKEIFYENRDSPANLFKACYEKYIPKHTYLSSALRNIGNFKKFIELFYKEERYIKALERINDPQERKKITIQYDSKSNLDRLTSMKFSHNTLLEYSYLLIDKYPMLRRIIVDKYPYIFIDEYQDTHENVIKLARKLHLYTQENHKKWLVGYFGDTKQNIYDDGVGGNIQAIHSNIINIDKLFNRRAHLQLTNLINKIRNDNIQQVPIDPDRINGDIQFFYLQNPDENHRTSKIQEFIEQFKNSIPQDQKIDCLVPVNRSLASLGGFEAVYNSFYESKIIYWADLNSQLLSHQLEKLHPAVLTFYHLVMLYKKLRSKNTTYYELLGKTNNDITFDNAKRIINLLAGMNVANLEGLLINISQIIQENDADYTNSAIQYCLNNSLSISYSDIKKHNSFYEYVKDVIYKNMFEEQNENEQFKEENDQKIQTILNVNIAEWLNWVSFINEERDENTKVIYHTYHGTKGAEYDNVAIIMEHSFGGINTGRDKFKKYFSHIQSSPEEQHQNLQDTAYKEQLENTQNLIYVACSRAKKNLRVLYLDDISDIRAGISQLFDRIDQFN
;
A
#
# COMPACT_ATOMS: atom_id res chain seq x y z
N MET A 1 -0.56 29.02 -30.09
CA MET A 1 0.92 29.15 -30.00
C MET A 1 1.53 28.00 -30.78
N THR A 2 2.68 28.22 -31.42
CA THR A 2 3.43 27.14 -32.10
C THR A 2 4.18 26.28 -31.07
N LEU A 3 4.60 25.07 -31.47
CA LEU A 3 5.45 24.20 -30.63
C LEU A 3 6.71 24.95 -30.12
N GLU A 4 7.38 25.71 -30.98
CA GLU A 4 8.58 26.48 -30.63
C GLU A 4 8.28 27.54 -29.56
N GLN A 5 7.16 28.28 -29.69
CA GLN A 5 6.74 29.26 -28.69
C GLN A 5 6.44 28.60 -27.34
N ASN A 6 5.75 27.45 -27.36
CA ASN A 6 5.42 26.69 -26.16
C ASN A 6 6.70 26.17 -25.46
N LEU A 7 7.67 25.64 -26.21
CA LEU A 7 8.95 25.18 -25.67
C LEU A 7 9.74 26.32 -25.03
N LYS A 8 9.72 27.52 -25.62
CA LYS A 8 10.37 28.70 -25.05
C LYS A 8 9.73 29.11 -23.72
N GLN A 9 8.40 29.12 -23.66
CA GLN A 9 7.67 29.43 -22.41
C GLN A 9 7.92 28.37 -21.34
N GLU A 10 7.95 27.09 -21.70
CA GLU A 10 8.29 26.00 -20.79
C GLU A 10 9.71 26.15 -20.22
N HIS A 11 10.67 26.55 -21.05
CA HIS A 11 12.03 26.83 -20.60
C HIS A 11 12.07 27.98 -19.58
N LEU A 12 11.28 29.05 -19.79
CA LEU A 12 11.20 30.14 -18.82
C LEU A 12 10.66 29.68 -17.46
N VAL A 13 9.75 28.72 -17.43
CA VAL A 13 9.27 28.11 -16.18
C VAL A 13 10.40 27.34 -15.48
N GLN A 14 11.24 26.62 -16.21
CA GLN A 14 12.40 25.93 -15.64
C GLN A 14 13.45 26.93 -15.10
N GLU A 15 13.67 28.04 -15.79
CA GLU A 15 14.57 29.12 -15.32
C GLU A 15 14.07 29.74 -14.00
N GLN A 16 12.75 29.90 -13.80
CA GLN A 16 12.22 30.36 -12.50
C GLN A 16 12.59 29.41 -11.34
N ILE A 17 12.62 28.09 -11.60
CA ILE A 17 13.09 27.11 -10.61
C ILE A 17 14.58 27.29 -10.34
N PHE A 18 15.36 27.51 -11.39
CA PHE A 18 16.80 27.75 -11.29
C PHE A 18 17.13 29.04 -10.52
N ASP A 19 16.38 30.11 -10.73
CA ASP A 19 16.51 31.36 -9.99
C ASP A 19 16.21 31.15 -8.50
N ALA A 20 15.10 30.46 -8.18
CA ALA A 20 14.78 30.10 -6.80
C ALA A 20 15.90 29.26 -6.14
N ILE A 21 16.51 28.34 -6.89
CA ILE A 21 17.66 27.54 -6.43
C ILE A 21 18.90 28.41 -6.14
N ASN A 22 19.20 29.38 -7.00
CA ASN A 22 20.35 30.27 -6.83
C ASN A 22 20.18 31.19 -5.61
N GLU A 23 18.96 31.66 -5.37
CA GLU A 23 18.61 32.55 -4.27
C GLU A 23 18.31 31.82 -2.95
N PHE A 24 18.28 30.48 -2.96
CA PHE A 24 17.84 29.65 -1.84
C PHE A 24 16.42 29.96 -1.37
N HIS A 25 15.55 30.32 -2.31
CA HIS A 25 14.13 30.48 -2.04
C HIS A 25 13.44 29.11 -2.13
N SER A 26 12.78 28.71 -1.04
CA SER A 26 11.94 27.52 -1.05
C SER A 26 10.72 27.74 -1.95
N PHE A 27 10.32 26.72 -2.69
CA PHE A 27 9.28 26.86 -3.72
C PHE A 27 8.37 25.63 -3.80
N ARG A 28 7.16 25.85 -4.32
CA ARG A 28 6.22 24.83 -4.77
C ARG A 28 6.11 24.90 -6.27
N PHE A 29 6.51 23.83 -6.94
CA PHE A 29 6.30 23.60 -8.35
C PHE A 29 5.02 22.78 -8.56
N ASN A 30 3.96 23.45 -9.03
CA ASN A 30 2.66 22.81 -9.29
C ASN A 30 2.48 22.59 -10.78
N ALA A 31 2.36 21.33 -11.20
CA ALA A 31 2.26 20.99 -12.61
C ALA A 31 1.33 19.80 -12.83
N GLY A 32 0.44 19.94 -13.82
CA GLY A 32 -0.55 18.93 -14.15
C GLY A 32 0.02 17.55 -14.55
N ALA A 33 -0.86 16.57 -14.67
CA ALA A 33 -0.53 15.25 -15.20
C ALA A 33 0.12 15.34 -16.59
N GLY A 34 1.23 14.64 -16.82
CA GLY A 34 1.91 14.69 -18.12
C GLY A 34 2.69 15.97 -18.40
N ALA A 35 2.80 16.90 -17.45
CA ALA A 35 3.59 18.12 -17.61
C ALA A 35 5.11 17.91 -17.46
N GLY A 36 5.56 16.73 -17.03
CA GLY A 36 6.99 16.44 -16.82
C GLY A 36 7.53 16.96 -15.49
N LYS A 37 6.82 16.69 -14.39
CA LYS A 37 7.25 17.00 -13.00
C LYS A 37 8.61 16.41 -12.67
N THR A 38 8.74 15.10 -12.84
CA THR A 38 9.97 14.34 -12.58
C THR A 38 11.13 14.85 -13.44
N TYR A 39 10.85 15.25 -14.69
CA TYR A 39 11.85 15.89 -15.54
C TYR A 39 12.35 17.21 -14.94
N ALA A 40 11.44 18.12 -14.57
CA ALA A 40 11.81 19.40 -13.96
C ALA A 40 12.65 19.20 -12.68
N LEU A 41 12.26 18.25 -11.83
CA LEU A 41 12.99 17.88 -10.61
C LEU A 41 14.40 17.34 -10.91
N ILE A 42 14.54 16.43 -11.89
CA ILE A 42 15.83 15.89 -12.31
C ILE A 42 16.73 16.99 -12.87
N GLU A 43 16.20 17.87 -13.72
CA GLU A 43 16.94 18.99 -14.29
C GLU A 43 17.37 19.99 -13.21
N SER A 44 16.55 20.24 -12.18
CA SER A 44 16.94 21.00 -10.99
C SER A 44 18.14 20.39 -10.26
N ILE A 45 18.16 19.07 -10.08
CA ILE A 45 19.28 18.37 -9.43
C ILE A 45 20.54 18.46 -10.31
N LYS A 46 20.43 18.18 -11.62
CA LYS A 46 21.55 18.28 -12.56
C LYS A 46 22.13 19.69 -12.61
N TYR A 47 21.27 20.71 -12.60
CA TYR A 47 21.67 22.11 -12.55
C TYR A 47 22.54 22.40 -11.31
N ILE A 48 22.11 21.96 -10.13
CA ILE A 48 22.90 22.11 -8.90
C ILE A 48 24.22 21.37 -9.01
N LEU A 49 24.21 20.11 -9.43
CA LEU A 49 25.44 19.31 -9.56
C LEU A 49 26.45 19.98 -10.51
N SER A 50 25.99 20.51 -11.65
CA SER A 50 26.86 21.16 -12.63
C SER A 50 27.58 22.41 -12.09
N ARG A 51 27.04 23.07 -11.06
CA ARG A 51 27.56 24.36 -10.54
C ARG A 51 28.12 24.28 -9.12
N LYS A 52 27.58 23.40 -8.28
CA LYS A 52 27.81 23.35 -6.82
C LYS A 52 28.49 22.09 -6.34
N GLN A 53 28.75 21.11 -7.21
CA GLN A 53 29.40 19.86 -6.81
C GLN A 53 30.74 20.04 -6.07
N PRO A 54 31.66 20.96 -6.44
CA PRO A 54 32.89 21.18 -5.67
C PRO A 54 32.63 21.68 -4.23
N GLU A 55 31.62 22.55 -4.06
CA GLU A 55 31.20 23.08 -2.77
C GLU A 55 30.57 21.98 -1.90
N LEU A 56 29.66 21.19 -2.49
CA LEU A 56 29.05 20.04 -1.82
C LEU A 56 30.10 19.04 -1.33
N LYS A 57 31.08 18.72 -2.18
CA LYS A 57 32.19 17.82 -1.82
C LYS A 57 33.03 18.38 -0.68
N LYS A 58 33.42 19.66 -0.75
CA LYS A 58 34.24 20.32 0.27
C LYS A 58 33.55 20.32 1.64
N ASN A 59 32.24 20.51 1.66
CA ASN A 59 31.45 20.62 2.89
C ASN A 59 30.85 19.28 3.35
N ASN A 60 31.13 18.17 2.65
CA ASN A 60 30.51 16.86 2.88
C ASN A 60 28.97 16.90 2.86
N GLN A 61 28.43 17.71 1.95
CA GLN A 61 26.99 17.95 1.78
C GLN A 61 26.42 17.08 0.66
N LYS A 62 25.12 16.80 0.76
CA LYS A 62 24.36 16.07 -0.27
C LYS A 62 23.04 16.74 -0.58
N ILE A 63 22.57 16.57 -1.80
CA ILE A 63 21.20 16.90 -2.22
C ILE A 63 20.30 15.75 -1.78
N VAL A 64 19.13 16.06 -1.22
CA VAL A 64 18.12 15.06 -0.85
C VAL A 64 16.97 15.14 -1.85
N CYS A 65 16.54 13.99 -2.36
CA CYS A 65 15.36 13.83 -3.19
C CYS A 65 14.48 12.74 -2.58
N ILE A 66 13.28 13.11 -2.16
CA ILE A 66 12.31 12.27 -1.49
C ILE A 66 11.16 11.99 -2.45
N THR A 67 10.74 10.73 -2.56
CA THR A 67 9.58 10.32 -3.35
C THR A 67 8.62 9.46 -2.52
N TYR A 68 7.43 9.18 -3.07
CA TYR A 68 6.44 8.33 -2.42
C TYR A 68 6.67 6.82 -2.65
N THR A 69 7.27 6.43 -3.78
CA THR A 69 7.38 5.00 -4.18
C THR A 69 8.79 4.59 -4.58
N ASN A 70 9.15 3.33 -4.32
CA ASN A 70 10.42 2.74 -4.75
C ASN A 70 10.58 2.76 -6.29
N VAL A 71 9.48 2.68 -7.04
CA VAL A 71 9.51 2.78 -8.51
C VAL A 71 10.02 4.16 -8.94
N ALA A 72 9.47 5.23 -8.35
CA ALA A 72 9.94 6.59 -8.61
C ALA A 72 11.40 6.81 -8.16
N VAL A 73 11.80 6.22 -7.02
CA VAL A 73 13.21 6.25 -6.57
C VAL A 73 14.13 5.67 -7.64
N ASN A 74 13.79 4.51 -8.18
CA ASN A 74 14.60 3.82 -9.18
C ASN A 74 14.63 4.60 -10.51
N GLU A 75 13.48 5.11 -10.97
CA GLU A 75 13.40 5.96 -12.17
C GLU A 75 14.30 7.21 -12.06
N ILE A 76 14.25 7.90 -10.92
CA ILE A 76 15.08 9.10 -10.70
C ILE A 76 16.56 8.73 -10.63
N LYS A 77 16.93 7.65 -9.92
CA LYS A 77 18.33 7.18 -9.85
C LYS A 77 18.87 6.82 -11.24
N GLU A 78 18.10 6.10 -12.05
CA GLU A 78 18.48 5.72 -13.41
C GLU A 78 18.74 6.96 -14.29
N ARG A 79 17.84 7.95 -14.24
CA ARG A 79 17.95 9.18 -15.05
C ARG A 79 19.02 10.16 -14.58
N LEU A 80 19.32 10.19 -13.28
CA LEU A 80 20.43 10.99 -12.74
C LEU A 80 21.79 10.35 -13.05
N GLY A 81 21.83 9.03 -13.22
CA GLY A 81 23.06 8.26 -13.32
C GLY A 81 23.81 8.17 -11.99
N ASN A 82 25.06 7.70 -12.04
CA ASN A 82 25.87 7.48 -10.84
C ASN A 82 26.35 8.80 -10.22
N THR A 83 25.68 9.26 -9.16
CA THR A 83 26.12 10.40 -8.33
C THR A 83 26.15 10.04 -6.84
N GLN A 84 27.27 10.33 -6.18
CA GLN A 84 27.40 10.17 -4.73
C GLN A 84 26.89 11.38 -3.92
N PHE A 85 26.56 12.47 -4.63
CA PHE A 85 26.17 13.76 -4.04
C PHE A 85 24.66 13.92 -3.91
N THR A 86 23.87 12.95 -4.38
CA THR A 86 22.42 12.95 -4.28
C THR A 86 21.95 11.70 -3.53
N LEU A 87 21.10 11.89 -2.52
CA LEU A 87 20.38 10.83 -1.84
C LEU A 87 18.96 10.80 -2.40
N VAL A 88 18.60 9.69 -3.05
CA VAL A 88 17.24 9.46 -3.57
C VAL A 88 16.65 8.28 -2.82
N SER A 89 15.53 8.50 -2.15
CA SER A 89 14.87 7.48 -1.32
C SER A 89 13.38 7.80 -1.13
N THR A 90 12.63 6.86 -0.57
CA THR A 90 11.26 7.14 -0.14
C THR A 90 11.24 8.05 1.09
N ILE A 91 10.07 8.63 1.42
CA ILE A 91 9.87 9.40 2.66
C ILE A 91 10.31 8.59 3.88
N HIS A 92 9.80 7.36 4.03
CA HIS A 92 10.07 6.52 5.20
C HIS A 92 11.55 6.15 5.31
N GLU A 93 12.18 5.73 4.21
CA GLU A 93 13.60 5.42 4.19
C GLU A 93 14.44 6.64 4.57
N MET A 94 14.16 7.81 3.99
CA MET A 94 14.90 9.04 4.29
C MET A 94 14.81 9.41 5.78
N LEU A 95 13.59 9.40 6.32
CA LEU A 95 13.32 9.75 7.71
C LEU A 95 13.97 8.77 8.68
N TRP A 96 13.83 7.47 8.43
CA TRP A 96 14.46 6.45 9.24
C TRP A 96 15.98 6.58 9.24
N GLU A 97 16.59 6.80 8.08
CA GLU A 97 18.04 7.02 7.97
C GLU A 97 18.53 8.24 8.78
N GLN A 98 17.68 9.26 8.97
CA GLN A 98 18.04 10.42 9.80
C GLN A 98 17.92 10.12 11.29
N ILE A 99 16.89 9.38 11.71
CA ILE A 99 16.59 9.22 13.14
C ILE A 99 17.18 7.95 13.74
N LYS A 100 17.55 6.95 12.94
CA LYS A 100 18.06 5.66 13.43
C LYS A 100 19.34 5.77 14.27
N LEU A 101 20.11 6.85 14.11
CA LEU A 101 21.31 7.07 14.92
C LEU A 101 20.98 7.37 16.40
N TYR A 102 19.72 7.71 16.71
CA TYR A 102 19.25 8.12 18.03
C TYR A 102 18.38 7.04 18.71
N GLN A 103 18.40 5.79 18.19
CA GLN A 103 17.60 4.66 18.68
C GLN A 103 17.82 4.29 20.15
N LYS A 104 18.96 4.69 20.72
CA LYS A 104 19.38 4.37 22.09
C LYS A 104 19.36 5.58 23.03
N SER A 105 18.87 6.72 22.56
CA SER A 105 18.87 8.00 23.28
C SER A 105 17.53 8.72 23.07
N GLU A 106 17.47 9.74 22.23
CA GLU A 106 16.31 10.63 22.06
C GLU A 106 15.06 9.89 21.58
N LEU A 107 15.21 8.81 20.79
CA LEU A 107 14.06 7.98 20.40
C LEU A 107 13.48 7.19 21.57
N ILE A 108 14.30 6.79 22.56
CA ILE A 108 13.78 6.13 23.76
C ILE A 108 12.89 7.12 24.54
N ASP A 109 13.31 8.38 24.65
CA ASP A 109 12.54 9.41 25.36
C ASP A 109 11.18 9.66 24.71
N LEU A 110 11.13 9.83 23.39
CA LEU A 110 9.87 9.99 22.67
C LEU A 110 8.99 8.73 22.76
N HIS A 111 9.61 7.56 22.66
CA HIS A 111 8.88 6.30 22.77
C HIS A 111 8.30 6.08 24.17
N GLN A 112 9.01 6.53 25.20
CA GLN A 112 8.55 6.55 26.58
C GLN A 112 7.37 7.51 26.77
N GLU A 113 7.43 8.72 26.20
CA GLU A 113 6.32 9.68 26.21
C GLU A 113 5.08 9.08 25.51
N ARG A 114 5.26 8.44 24.35
CA ARG A 114 4.17 7.77 23.62
C ARG A 114 3.55 6.63 24.42
N LEU A 115 4.37 5.77 25.02
CA LEU A 115 3.90 4.68 25.89
C LEU A 115 3.10 5.23 27.09
N SER A 116 3.57 6.31 27.70
CA SER A 116 2.90 6.95 28.84
C SER A 116 1.54 7.53 28.44
N ASN A 117 1.47 8.21 27.29
CA ASN A 117 0.21 8.76 26.77
C ASN A 117 -0.81 7.65 26.43
N GLU A 118 -0.36 6.58 25.78
CA GLU A 118 -1.22 5.43 25.49
C GLU A 118 -1.67 4.70 26.77
N LEU A 119 -0.80 4.62 27.79
CA LEU A 119 -1.16 4.07 29.10
C LEU A 119 -2.26 4.91 29.76
N ASN A 120 -2.13 6.24 29.77
CA ASN A 120 -3.17 7.13 30.28
C ASN A 120 -4.50 6.93 29.54
N ASN A 121 -4.47 6.83 28.20
CA ASN A 121 -5.66 6.54 27.40
C ASN A 121 -6.31 5.18 27.73
N ILE A 122 -5.49 4.16 28.04
CA ILE A 122 -5.98 2.84 28.48
C ILE A 122 -6.63 2.96 29.86
N GLN A 123 -5.99 3.67 30.79
CA GLN A 123 -6.49 3.89 32.15
C GLN A 123 -7.82 4.64 32.13
N GLU A 124 -7.95 5.71 31.34
CA GLU A 124 -9.22 6.42 31.16
C GLU A 124 -10.34 5.52 30.59
N LYS A 125 -10.01 4.64 29.64
CA LYS A 125 -10.97 3.66 29.12
C LYS A 125 -11.38 2.66 30.20
N ILE A 126 -10.43 2.18 31.00
CA ILE A 126 -10.69 1.31 32.14
C ILE A 126 -11.63 2.02 33.13
N GLU A 127 -11.37 3.29 33.48
CA GLU A 127 -12.23 4.12 34.34
C GLU A 127 -13.69 4.17 33.83
N LYS A 128 -13.89 4.37 32.52
CA LYS A 128 -15.25 4.35 31.93
C LYS A 128 -15.95 3.01 32.06
N TYR A 129 -15.21 1.90 31.91
CA TYR A 129 -15.79 0.58 32.17
C TYR A 129 -16.14 0.35 33.64
N LYS A 130 -15.54 1.11 34.59
CA LYS A 130 -15.90 1.04 36.01
C LYS A 130 -17.29 1.62 36.30
N GLU A 131 -17.83 2.44 35.42
CA GLU A 131 -19.20 2.97 35.53
C GLU A 131 -20.27 1.92 35.13
N ASP A 132 -19.88 0.84 34.46
CA ASP A 132 -20.80 -0.27 34.13
C ASP A 132 -21.18 -1.04 35.40
N LYS A 133 -22.48 -1.18 35.65
CA LYS A 133 -23.03 -1.86 36.84
C LYS A 133 -22.59 -3.32 37.01
N ASN A 134 -22.20 -3.99 35.92
CA ASN A 134 -21.73 -5.38 35.95
C ASN A 134 -20.24 -5.47 36.26
N ILE A 135 -19.47 -4.42 35.95
CA ILE A 135 -18.01 -4.37 36.13
C ILE A 135 -17.64 -3.62 37.43
N SER A 136 -18.44 -2.65 37.87
CA SER A 136 -18.19 -1.85 39.08
C SER A 136 -18.03 -2.70 40.36
N VAL A 137 -18.72 -3.84 40.43
CA VAL A 137 -18.62 -4.82 41.53
C VAL A 137 -17.21 -5.39 41.66
N ILE A 138 -16.51 -5.60 40.54
CA ILE A 138 -15.13 -6.11 40.51
C ILE A 138 -14.18 -5.15 41.24
N LEU A 139 -14.40 -3.85 41.08
CA LEU A 139 -13.42 -2.82 41.42
C LEU A 139 -13.57 -2.25 42.83
N ASN A 140 -14.79 -2.30 43.39
CA ASN A 140 -15.08 -1.68 44.67
C ASN A 140 -14.77 -2.58 45.87
N GLU A 141 -14.81 -3.91 45.72
CA GLU A 141 -14.70 -4.85 46.86
C GLU A 141 -13.72 -6.01 46.63
N GLU A 142 -13.36 -6.35 45.39
CA GLU A 142 -12.59 -7.57 45.08
C GLU A 142 -11.45 -7.36 44.06
N LEU A 143 -10.92 -6.13 43.93
CA LEU A 143 -9.91 -5.82 42.89
C LEU A 143 -8.67 -6.73 42.97
N GLU A 144 -8.11 -6.98 44.15
CA GLU A 144 -6.95 -7.88 44.29
C GLU A 144 -7.27 -9.34 43.94
N LEU A 145 -8.46 -9.82 44.32
CA LEU A 145 -8.97 -11.15 43.99
C LEU A 145 -9.24 -11.29 42.48
N PHE A 146 -9.63 -10.20 41.83
CA PHE A 146 -9.79 -10.16 40.39
C PHE A 146 -8.45 -10.13 39.66
N LEU A 147 -7.47 -9.35 40.15
CA LEU A 147 -6.13 -9.34 39.57
C LEU A 147 -5.45 -10.71 39.67
N SER A 148 -5.65 -11.44 40.76
CA SER A 148 -5.14 -12.83 40.88
C SER A 148 -5.85 -13.77 39.90
N LEU A 149 -7.19 -13.68 39.81
CA LEU A 149 -7.97 -14.48 38.86
C LEU A 149 -7.54 -14.23 37.41
N ILE A 150 -7.40 -12.97 36.98
CA ILE A 150 -7.00 -12.65 35.61
C ILE A 150 -5.62 -13.25 35.31
N ARG A 151 -4.67 -13.14 36.25
CA ARG A 151 -3.33 -13.72 36.08
C ARG A 151 -3.38 -15.24 35.99
N GLU A 152 -4.18 -15.91 36.81
CA GLU A 152 -4.38 -17.37 36.79
C GLU A 152 -5.11 -17.85 35.53
N THR A 153 -6.08 -17.08 35.07
CA THR A 153 -6.96 -17.43 33.92
C THR A 153 -6.48 -16.83 32.60
N LYS A 154 -5.22 -16.39 32.52
CA LYS A 154 -4.70 -15.72 31.33
C LYS A 154 -4.76 -16.59 30.08
N GLU A 155 -4.33 -17.84 30.19
CA GLU A 155 -4.39 -18.81 29.09
C GLU A 155 -5.84 -19.08 28.71
N ILE A 156 -6.69 -19.39 29.69
CA ILE A 156 -8.13 -19.61 29.49
C ILE A 156 -8.81 -18.44 28.77
N PHE A 157 -8.46 -17.20 29.13
CA PHE A 157 -9.01 -16.01 28.49
C PHE A 157 -8.63 -15.97 27.00
N TYR A 158 -7.34 -16.09 26.69
CA TYR A 158 -6.87 -16.02 25.30
C TYR A 158 -7.36 -17.21 24.46
N GLU A 159 -7.43 -18.40 25.04
CA GLU A 159 -8.00 -19.60 24.44
C GLU A 159 -9.48 -19.48 24.08
N ASN A 160 -10.22 -18.60 24.75
CA ASN A 160 -11.67 -18.48 24.59
C ASN A 160 -12.11 -17.06 24.18
N ARG A 161 -11.17 -16.15 23.88
CA ARG A 161 -11.47 -14.73 23.63
C ARG A 161 -12.53 -14.54 22.56
N ASP A 162 -12.48 -15.36 21.51
CA ASP A 162 -13.39 -15.23 20.36
C ASP A 162 -14.58 -16.21 20.44
N SER A 163 -14.68 -17.02 21.52
CA SER A 163 -15.76 -17.99 21.66
C SER A 163 -17.12 -17.35 21.95
N PRO A 164 -18.24 -18.00 21.54
CA PRO A 164 -19.59 -17.58 21.88
C PRO A 164 -19.80 -17.36 23.38
N ALA A 165 -20.67 -16.41 23.73
CA ALA A 165 -20.94 -16.01 25.11
C ALA A 165 -21.15 -17.19 26.08
N ASN A 166 -21.95 -18.17 25.68
CA ASN A 166 -22.26 -19.33 26.52
C ASN A 166 -21.02 -20.20 26.81
N LEU A 167 -20.17 -20.41 25.81
CA LEU A 167 -18.93 -21.18 25.95
C LEU A 167 -17.91 -20.44 26.80
N PHE A 168 -17.73 -19.14 26.52
CA PHE A 168 -16.85 -18.29 27.33
C PHE A 168 -17.27 -18.30 28.81
N LYS A 169 -18.57 -18.20 29.08
CA LYS A 169 -19.09 -18.23 30.46
C LYS A 169 -18.78 -19.55 31.16
N ALA A 170 -18.95 -20.68 30.47
CA ALA A 170 -18.67 -22.01 31.02
C ALA A 170 -17.20 -22.16 31.48
N CYS A 171 -16.25 -21.56 30.76
CA CYS A 171 -14.82 -21.56 31.14
C CYS A 171 -14.56 -20.93 32.52
N TYR A 172 -15.40 -19.97 32.91
CA TYR A 172 -15.27 -19.26 34.17
C TYR A 172 -16.17 -19.81 35.31
N GLU A 173 -17.08 -20.75 35.03
CA GLU A 173 -18.04 -21.28 36.03
C GLU A 173 -17.36 -21.89 37.24
N LYS A 174 -16.24 -22.61 37.06
CA LYS A 174 -15.46 -23.22 38.15
C LYS A 174 -14.81 -22.20 39.09
N TYR A 175 -14.67 -20.94 38.66
CA TYR A 175 -14.07 -19.86 39.44
C TYR A 175 -15.12 -19.02 40.19
N ILE A 176 -16.40 -19.07 39.79
CA ILE A 176 -17.50 -18.33 40.43
C ILE A 176 -17.58 -18.57 41.95
N PRO A 177 -17.44 -19.81 42.48
CA PRO A 177 -17.52 -20.05 43.92
C PRO A 177 -16.46 -19.30 44.74
N LYS A 178 -15.29 -19.04 44.16
CA LYS A 178 -14.19 -18.30 44.79
C LYS A 178 -14.21 -16.80 44.48
N HIS A 179 -14.96 -16.39 43.46
CA HIS A 179 -15.00 -15.04 42.91
C HIS A 179 -16.44 -14.66 42.60
N THR A 180 -17.21 -14.33 43.65
CA THR A 180 -18.67 -14.22 43.55
C THR A 180 -19.12 -13.10 42.61
N TYR A 181 -18.32 -12.05 42.44
CA TYR A 181 -18.55 -10.96 41.47
C TYR A 181 -18.61 -11.44 40.02
N LEU A 182 -17.99 -12.56 39.65
CA LEU A 182 -17.99 -13.07 38.28
C LEU A 182 -19.42 -13.33 37.79
N SER A 183 -20.31 -13.72 38.68
CA SER A 183 -21.73 -13.94 38.37
C SER A 183 -22.43 -12.68 37.84
N SER A 184 -22.01 -11.50 38.29
CA SER A 184 -22.49 -10.20 37.81
C SER A 184 -21.74 -9.79 36.55
N ALA A 185 -20.41 -9.86 36.57
CA ALA A 185 -19.56 -9.43 35.46
C ALA A 185 -19.79 -10.21 34.16
N LEU A 186 -20.02 -11.52 34.26
CA LEU A 186 -20.30 -12.40 33.12
C LEU A 186 -21.75 -12.27 32.59
N ARG A 187 -22.58 -11.37 33.12
CA ARG A 187 -23.87 -11.02 32.50
C ARG A 187 -23.68 -10.27 31.19
N ASN A 188 -22.62 -9.48 31.10
CA ASN A 188 -22.22 -8.79 29.87
C ASN A 188 -20.80 -9.21 29.46
N ILE A 189 -20.72 -10.33 28.77
CA ILE A 189 -19.45 -10.94 28.35
C ILE A 189 -18.67 -10.03 27.40
N GLY A 190 -19.36 -9.26 26.55
CA GLY A 190 -18.70 -8.31 25.64
C GLY A 190 -17.92 -7.25 26.40
N ASN A 191 -18.54 -6.65 27.43
CA ASN A 191 -17.86 -5.66 28.27
C ASN A 191 -16.77 -6.31 29.14
N PHE A 192 -17.03 -7.50 29.69
CA PHE A 192 -16.03 -8.25 30.45
C PHE A 192 -14.77 -8.57 29.61
N LYS A 193 -14.94 -9.07 28.37
CA LYS A 193 -13.82 -9.35 27.46
C LYS A 193 -13.00 -8.09 27.16
N LYS A 194 -13.66 -7.00 26.77
CA LYS A 194 -13.00 -5.72 26.48
C LYS A 194 -12.27 -5.15 27.70
N PHE A 195 -12.87 -5.27 28.88
CA PHE A 195 -12.26 -4.84 30.13
C PHE A 195 -10.97 -5.63 30.42
N ILE A 196 -11.01 -6.96 30.38
CA ILE A 196 -9.82 -7.80 30.58
C ILE A 196 -8.74 -7.51 29.52
N GLU A 197 -9.11 -7.32 28.25
CA GLU A 197 -8.17 -6.94 27.19
C GLU A 197 -7.44 -5.63 27.50
N LEU A 198 -8.17 -4.62 28.01
CA LEU A 198 -7.59 -3.35 28.43
C LEU A 198 -6.64 -3.55 29.62
N PHE A 199 -6.99 -4.37 30.61
CA PHE A 199 -6.09 -4.70 31.74
C PHE A 199 -4.80 -5.37 31.29
N TYR A 200 -4.87 -6.39 30.42
CA TYR A 200 -3.66 -7.02 29.89
C TYR A 200 -2.83 -6.04 29.07
N LYS A 201 -3.48 -5.13 28.33
CA LYS A 201 -2.79 -4.08 27.61
C LYS A 201 -2.09 -3.13 28.59
N GLU A 202 -2.76 -2.69 29.64
CA GLU A 202 -2.20 -1.84 30.70
C GLU A 202 -0.95 -2.48 31.33
N GLU A 203 -1.06 -3.74 31.78
CA GLU A 203 0.05 -4.47 32.41
C GLU A 203 1.28 -4.55 31.49
N ARG A 204 1.08 -4.82 30.20
CA ARG A 204 2.17 -4.85 29.22
C ARG A 204 2.83 -3.48 29.04
N TYR A 205 2.06 -2.39 29.07
CA TYR A 205 2.58 -1.03 28.93
C TYR A 205 3.35 -0.59 30.19
N ILE A 206 2.84 -0.91 31.38
CA ILE A 206 3.53 -0.67 32.65
C ILE A 206 4.88 -1.40 32.65
N LYS A 207 4.92 -2.69 32.33
CA LYS A 207 6.17 -3.46 32.23
C LYS A 207 7.14 -2.89 31.21
N ALA A 208 6.64 -2.41 30.07
CA ALA A 208 7.48 -1.77 29.06
C ALA A 208 8.10 -0.45 29.58
N LEU A 209 7.34 0.35 30.32
CA LEU A 209 7.83 1.58 30.96
C LEU A 209 8.82 1.30 32.09
N GLU A 210 8.55 0.32 32.94
CA GLU A 210 9.48 -0.15 33.98
C GLU A 210 10.82 -0.54 33.37
N ARG A 211 10.79 -1.31 32.28
CA ARG A 211 12.01 -1.69 31.53
C ARG A 211 12.77 -0.49 30.96
N ILE A 212 12.07 0.54 30.49
CA ILE A 212 12.69 1.79 30.00
C ILE A 212 13.29 2.62 31.14
N ASN A 213 12.67 2.59 32.32
CA ASN A 213 13.09 3.34 33.51
C ASN A 213 14.26 2.68 34.25
N ASP A 214 14.43 1.36 34.13
CA ASP A 214 15.58 0.64 34.68
C ASP A 214 16.87 1.02 33.91
N PRO A 215 17.90 1.61 34.57
CA PRO A 215 19.12 2.05 33.89
C PRO A 215 19.95 0.95 33.23
N GLN A 216 19.87 -0.30 33.70
CA GLN A 216 20.60 -1.43 33.12
C GLN A 216 19.87 -2.00 31.90
N GLU A 217 18.55 -2.10 31.97
CA GLU A 217 17.73 -2.54 30.85
C GLU A 217 17.67 -1.48 29.75
N ARG A 218 17.57 -0.19 30.10
CA ARG A 218 17.50 0.94 29.16
C ARG A 218 18.67 0.94 28.18
N LYS A 219 19.89 0.60 28.62
CA LYS A 219 21.08 0.52 27.75
C LYS A 219 20.99 -0.58 26.68
N LYS A 220 20.17 -1.61 26.92
CA LYS A 220 19.93 -2.73 26.00
C LYS A 220 18.78 -2.44 25.03
N ILE A 221 17.93 -1.44 25.34
CA ILE A 221 16.81 -1.07 24.49
C ILE A 221 17.32 -0.45 23.19
N THR A 222 16.69 -0.83 22.10
CA THR A 222 16.88 -0.23 20.78
C THR A 222 15.50 -0.11 20.16
N ILE A 223 15.07 1.13 19.91
CA ILE A 223 13.80 1.35 19.23
C ILE A 223 13.96 0.99 17.75
N GLN A 224 13.01 0.24 17.19
CA GLN A 224 13.07 -0.23 15.81
C GLN A 224 11.84 0.21 15.02
N TYR A 225 12.08 0.77 13.84
CA TYR A 225 11.03 0.96 12.84
C TYR A 225 10.77 -0.37 12.11
N ASP A 226 9.50 -0.75 11.99
CA ASP A 226 9.04 -1.93 11.27
C ASP A 226 8.34 -1.52 9.97
N SER A 227 9.00 -1.75 8.84
CA SER A 227 8.46 -1.43 7.52
C SER A 227 7.42 -2.43 7.02
N LYS A 228 7.26 -3.59 7.68
CA LYS A 228 6.38 -4.68 7.25
C LYS A 228 4.97 -4.62 7.87
N SER A 229 4.80 -3.84 8.92
CA SER A 229 3.53 -3.72 9.63
C SER A 229 3.10 -2.26 9.74
N ASN A 230 1.82 -2.00 9.47
CA ASN A 230 1.20 -0.71 9.70
C ASN A 230 0.70 -0.55 11.15
N LEU A 231 1.01 -1.50 12.04
CA LEU A 231 0.60 -1.46 13.45
C LEU A 231 1.81 -1.25 14.38
N ASP A 232 1.62 -0.38 15.35
CA ASP A 232 2.61 -0.17 16.39
C ASP A 232 2.66 -1.34 17.37
N ARG A 233 3.88 -1.75 17.72
CA ARG A 233 4.16 -2.74 18.77
C ARG A 233 5.01 -2.06 19.85
N LEU A 234 4.41 -1.04 20.47
CA LEU A 234 5.13 -0.13 21.37
C LEU A 234 5.81 -0.86 22.53
N THR A 235 5.16 -1.87 23.11
CA THR A 235 5.73 -2.67 24.22
C THR A 235 6.92 -3.52 23.79
N SER A 236 7.04 -3.81 22.50
CA SER A 236 8.17 -4.52 21.89
C SER A 236 9.23 -3.56 21.33
N MET A 237 9.14 -2.26 21.63
CA MET A 237 10.05 -1.21 21.14
C MET A 237 10.03 -1.08 19.60
N LYS A 238 8.91 -1.45 18.97
CA LYS A 238 8.71 -1.40 17.53
C LYS A 238 7.56 -0.47 17.15
N PHE A 239 7.72 0.27 16.06
CA PHE A 239 6.68 1.19 15.59
C PHE A 239 6.53 1.17 14.06
N SER A 240 5.36 1.58 13.60
CA SER A 240 4.87 1.53 12.22
C SER A 240 5.30 2.74 11.37
N HIS A 241 4.91 2.74 10.09
CA HIS A 241 5.08 3.89 9.18
C HIS A 241 4.51 5.19 9.74
N ASN A 242 3.29 5.19 10.28
CA ASN A 242 2.65 6.40 10.79
C ASN A 242 3.46 7.02 11.95
N THR A 243 3.90 6.18 12.87
CA THR A 243 4.69 6.61 14.02
C THR A 243 6.10 7.06 13.63
N LEU A 244 6.66 6.54 12.53
CA LEU A 244 7.90 7.08 11.95
C LEU A 244 7.76 8.55 11.57
N LEU A 245 6.65 8.91 10.90
CA LEU A 245 6.39 10.29 10.47
C LEU A 245 6.23 11.22 11.68
N GLU A 246 5.49 10.77 12.70
CA GLU A 246 5.29 11.48 13.96
C GLU A 246 6.61 11.68 14.73
N TYR A 247 7.35 10.59 15.00
CA TYR A 247 8.61 10.64 15.74
C TYR A 247 9.66 11.49 15.04
N SER A 248 9.73 11.41 13.71
CA SER A 248 10.65 12.24 12.93
C SER A 248 10.35 13.72 13.11
N TYR A 249 9.07 14.12 13.04
CA TYR A 249 8.67 15.50 13.29
C TYR A 249 8.99 15.94 14.73
N LEU A 250 8.62 15.12 15.73
CA LEU A 250 8.84 15.43 17.14
C LEU A 250 10.33 15.56 17.49
N LEU A 251 11.19 14.70 16.94
CA LEU A 251 12.64 14.82 17.12
C LEU A 251 13.16 16.16 16.56
N ILE A 252 12.70 16.52 15.37
CA ILE A 252 13.10 17.78 14.73
C ILE A 252 12.56 18.97 15.48
N ASP A 253 11.38 18.89 16.08
CA ASP A 253 10.80 19.96 16.89
C ASP A 253 11.54 20.13 18.23
N LYS A 254 11.80 19.02 18.94
CA LYS A 254 12.38 19.00 20.29
C LYS A 254 13.88 19.24 20.34
N TYR A 255 14.65 18.81 19.33
CA TYR A 255 16.12 18.81 19.38
C TYR A 255 16.75 19.76 18.35
N PRO A 256 17.15 21.01 18.73
CA PRO A 256 17.78 21.97 17.82
C PRO A 256 19.07 21.49 17.17
N MET A 257 19.84 20.66 17.87
CA MET A 257 21.09 20.09 17.38
C MET A 257 20.84 19.19 16.16
N LEU A 258 19.76 18.40 16.18
CA LEU A 258 19.36 17.58 15.04
C LEU A 258 18.98 18.43 13.83
N ARG A 259 18.23 19.52 14.04
CA ARG A 259 17.91 20.49 12.97
C ARG A 259 19.17 21.02 12.31
N ARG A 260 20.15 21.41 13.12
CA ARG A 260 21.45 21.90 12.65
C ARG A 260 22.18 20.85 11.82
N ILE A 261 22.29 19.61 12.32
CA ILE A 261 22.95 18.52 11.58
C ILE A 261 22.33 18.32 10.20
N ILE A 262 20.99 18.24 10.15
CA ILE A 262 20.28 17.98 8.89
C ILE A 262 20.47 19.14 7.91
N VAL A 263 20.31 20.39 8.38
CA VAL A 263 20.49 21.59 7.54
C VAL A 263 21.92 21.72 7.02
N ASP A 264 22.92 21.50 7.89
CA ASP A 264 24.33 21.62 7.50
C ASP A 264 24.73 20.49 6.53
N LYS A 265 24.12 19.30 6.62
CA LYS A 265 24.39 18.15 5.74
C LYS A 265 23.62 18.19 4.41
N TYR A 266 22.42 18.75 4.41
CA TYR A 266 21.53 18.73 3.24
C TYR A 266 21.01 20.14 2.90
N PRO A 267 21.79 20.95 2.15
CA PRO A 267 21.40 22.31 1.77
C PRO A 267 20.24 22.38 0.77
N TYR A 268 19.97 21.28 0.06
CA TYR A 268 18.90 21.18 -0.94
C TYR A 268 18.05 19.95 -0.62
N ILE A 269 16.75 20.15 -0.37
CA ILE A 269 15.78 19.08 -0.21
C ILE A 269 14.70 19.22 -1.29
N PHE A 270 14.46 18.16 -2.04
CA PHE A 270 13.38 18.07 -3.01
C PHE A 270 12.40 16.99 -2.60
N ILE A 271 11.11 17.31 -2.64
CA ILE A 271 10.02 16.38 -2.32
C ILE A 271 9.14 16.26 -3.57
N ASP A 272 9.14 15.07 -4.15
CA ASP A 272 8.26 14.71 -5.26
C ASP A 272 6.90 14.23 -4.74
N GLU A 273 5.87 14.38 -5.56
CA GLU A 273 4.46 14.11 -5.22
C GLU A 273 4.03 14.73 -3.87
N TYR A 274 4.33 16.02 -3.66
CA TYR A 274 4.08 16.68 -2.36
C TYR A 274 2.62 16.60 -1.91
N GLN A 275 1.66 16.52 -2.84
CA GLN A 275 0.23 16.48 -2.51
C GLN A 275 -0.14 15.23 -1.71
N ASP A 276 0.62 14.15 -1.85
CA ASP A 276 0.41 12.88 -1.14
C ASP A 276 1.29 12.76 0.11
N THR A 277 2.09 13.79 0.38
CA THR A 277 2.97 13.80 1.53
C THR A 277 2.18 14.10 2.79
N HIS A 278 2.40 13.30 3.84
CA HIS A 278 1.75 13.49 5.13
C HIS A 278 2.10 14.84 5.78
N GLU A 279 1.16 15.44 6.51
CA GLU A 279 1.29 16.76 7.12
C GLU A 279 2.55 16.92 7.99
N ASN A 280 2.88 15.91 8.79
CA ASN A 280 4.10 15.89 9.63
C ASN A 280 5.40 16.08 8.85
N VAL A 281 5.50 15.60 7.61
CA VAL A 281 6.69 15.78 6.76
C VAL A 281 6.80 17.23 6.29
N ILE A 282 5.67 17.85 5.94
CA ILE A 282 5.63 19.28 5.56
C ILE A 282 5.93 20.16 6.78
N LYS A 283 5.37 19.83 7.95
CA LYS A 283 5.67 20.49 9.23
C LYS A 283 7.15 20.37 9.59
N LEU A 284 7.76 19.21 9.37
CA LEU A 284 9.20 18.97 9.56
C LEU A 284 10.02 19.87 8.64
N ALA A 285 9.74 19.86 7.34
CA ALA A 285 10.44 20.70 6.36
C ALA A 285 10.31 22.20 6.69
N ARG A 286 9.12 22.64 7.13
CA ARG A 286 8.90 24.00 7.62
C ARG A 286 9.75 24.33 8.83
N LYS A 287 9.84 23.43 9.82
CA LYS A 287 10.67 23.65 11.02
C LYS A 287 12.15 23.80 10.66
N LEU A 288 12.65 23.04 9.70
CA LEU A 288 14.00 23.21 9.17
C LEU A 288 14.15 24.56 8.45
N HIS A 289 13.18 24.94 7.61
CA HIS A 289 13.20 26.21 6.90
C HIS A 289 13.23 27.41 7.87
N LEU A 290 12.36 27.43 8.88
CA LEU A 290 12.34 28.50 9.89
C LEU A 290 13.68 28.59 10.64
N TYR A 291 14.25 27.45 11.04
CA TYR A 291 15.58 27.41 11.66
C TYR A 291 16.66 28.02 10.75
N THR A 292 16.59 27.77 9.43
CA THR A 292 17.56 28.34 8.47
C THR A 292 17.43 29.85 8.32
N GLN A 293 16.20 30.36 8.36
CA GLN A 293 15.92 31.81 8.31
C GLN A 293 16.46 32.51 9.55
N GLU A 294 16.20 31.96 10.74
CA GLU A 294 16.71 32.47 12.02
C GLU A 294 18.25 32.48 12.10
N ASN A 295 18.91 31.53 11.42
CA ASN A 295 20.36 31.34 11.48
C ASN A 295 21.09 31.78 10.20
N HIS A 296 20.40 32.47 9.28
CA HIS A 296 20.93 32.95 7.99
C HIS A 296 21.67 31.87 7.18
N LYS A 297 21.13 30.65 7.17
CA LYS A 297 21.70 29.50 6.44
C LYS A 297 21.17 29.45 5.01
N LYS A 298 22.05 29.12 4.08
CA LYS A 298 21.70 28.85 2.68
C LYS A 298 21.09 27.45 2.57
N TRP A 299 19.78 27.39 2.55
CA TRP A 299 19.03 26.14 2.55
C TRP A 299 17.70 26.34 1.82
N LEU A 300 17.25 25.35 1.06
CA LEU A 300 15.93 25.39 0.42
C LEU A 300 15.24 24.03 0.41
N VAL A 301 13.91 24.09 0.37
CA VAL A 301 13.05 22.96 0.01
C VAL A 301 12.24 23.27 -1.25
N GLY A 302 12.27 22.35 -2.22
CA GLY A 302 11.44 22.39 -3.43
C GLY A 302 10.39 21.29 -3.41
N TYR A 303 9.11 21.66 -3.45
CA TYR A 303 7.97 20.74 -3.50
C TYR A 303 7.49 20.58 -4.94
N PHE A 304 7.54 19.38 -5.51
CA PHE A 304 7.10 19.06 -6.87
C PHE A 304 5.83 18.21 -6.81
N GLY A 305 4.77 18.57 -7.53
CA GLY A 305 3.49 17.87 -7.41
C GLY A 305 2.36 18.44 -8.23
N ASP A 306 1.18 17.84 -8.09
CA ASP A 306 -0.10 18.28 -8.66
C ASP A 306 -1.18 18.14 -7.60
N THR A 307 -1.74 19.25 -7.11
CA THR A 307 -2.76 19.23 -6.05
C THR A 307 -3.98 18.38 -6.42
N LYS A 308 -4.31 18.24 -7.71
CA LYS A 308 -5.43 17.43 -8.20
C LYS A 308 -5.13 15.94 -8.33
N GLN A 309 -3.88 15.52 -8.11
CA GLN A 309 -3.50 14.11 -8.02
C GLN A 309 -3.57 13.54 -6.60
N ASN A 310 -4.02 14.31 -5.61
CA ASN A 310 -4.20 13.80 -4.25
C ASN A 310 -5.40 12.84 -4.19
N ILE A 311 -5.11 11.56 -3.99
CA ILE A 311 -6.11 10.49 -3.85
C ILE A 311 -5.93 9.68 -2.56
N TYR A 312 -4.99 10.10 -1.70
CA TYR A 312 -4.78 9.50 -0.39
C TYR A 312 -5.29 10.46 0.68
N ASP A 313 -6.04 9.93 1.65
CA ASP A 313 -6.75 10.75 2.63
C ASP A 313 -5.81 11.45 3.63
N ASP A 314 -4.58 10.98 3.77
CA ASP A 314 -3.55 11.50 4.68
C ASP A 314 -2.58 12.51 4.03
N GLY A 315 -2.68 12.70 2.70
CA GLY A 315 -1.87 13.65 1.94
C GLY A 315 -2.30 15.10 2.17
N VAL A 316 -1.34 16.03 2.19
CA VAL A 316 -1.64 17.47 2.38
C VAL A 316 -2.45 18.10 1.24
N GLY A 317 -2.53 17.47 0.07
CA GLY A 317 -3.28 17.97 -1.09
C GLY A 317 -2.91 19.40 -1.46
N GLY A 318 -3.92 20.26 -1.55
CA GLY A 318 -3.75 21.70 -1.79
C GLY A 318 -3.32 22.52 -0.57
N ASN A 319 -3.32 21.94 0.64
CA ASN A 319 -3.16 22.64 1.91
C ASN A 319 -1.71 22.99 2.27
N ILE A 320 -0.76 22.67 1.39
CA ILE A 320 0.68 22.88 1.63
C ILE A 320 1.02 24.33 2.03
N GLN A 321 0.39 25.33 1.41
CA GLN A 321 0.66 26.75 1.71
C GLN A 321 0.15 27.16 3.09
N ALA A 322 -0.93 26.57 3.59
CA ALA A 322 -1.42 26.86 4.94
C ALA A 322 -0.47 26.30 5.99
N ILE A 323 0.16 25.16 5.71
CA ILE A 323 1.14 24.55 6.60
C ILE A 323 2.47 25.30 6.50
N HIS A 324 2.96 25.53 5.27
CA HIS A 324 4.24 26.16 4.95
C HIS A 324 4.07 27.38 4.02
N SER A 325 3.85 28.56 4.62
CA SER A 325 3.47 29.80 3.92
C SER A 325 4.61 30.49 3.17
N ASN A 326 5.87 30.32 3.60
CA ASN A 326 7.01 31.08 3.10
C ASN A 326 7.64 30.44 1.85
N ILE A 327 6.84 30.07 0.86
CA ILE A 327 7.30 29.42 -0.38
C ILE A 327 6.77 30.12 -1.62
N ILE A 328 7.59 30.19 -2.66
CA ILE A 328 7.22 30.77 -3.96
C ILE A 328 6.42 29.74 -4.76
N ASN A 329 5.39 30.15 -5.50
CA ASN A 329 4.64 29.27 -6.38
C ASN A 329 5.15 29.38 -7.82
N ILE A 330 5.45 28.24 -8.43
CA ILE A 330 5.84 28.13 -9.83
C ILE A 330 4.88 27.14 -10.48
N ASP A 331 4.02 27.63 -11.38
CA ASP A 331 3.00 26.80 -12.03
C ASP A 331 3.42 26.47 -13.47
N LYS A 332 3.18 25.22 -13.90
CA LYS A 332 3.43 24.78 -15.27
C LYS A 332 2.13 24.35 -15.96
N LEU A 333 1.85 25.01 -17.08
CA LEU A 333 0.64 24.81 -17.86
C LEU A 333 0.79 23.76 -18.97
N PHE A 334 2.01 23.47 -19.42
CA PHE A 334 2.21 22.62 -20.60
C PHE A 334 2.09 21.13 -20.28
N ASN A 335 1.24 20.43 -21.04
CA ASN A 335 1.12 18.98 -21.05
C ASN A 335 1.93 18.40 -22.21
N ARG A 336 2.93 17.56 -21.93
CA ARG A 336 3.79 16.95 -22.97
C ARG A 336 3.29 15.59 -23.47
N ARG A 337 2.18 15.10 -22.92
CA ARG A 337 1.74 13.72 -23.03
C ARG A 337 0.43 13.60 -23.82
N ALA A 338 -0.62 14.21 -23.30
CA ALA A 338 -1.99 14.04 -23.77
C ALA A 338 -2.25 14.77 -25.10
N HIS A 339 -3.17 14.21 -25.88
CA HIS A 339 -3.76 14.87 -27.05
C HIS A 339 -4.78 15.93 -26.61
N LEU A 340 -5.07 16.88 -27.49
CA LEU A 340 -5.92 18.05 -27.23
C LEU A 340 -7.27 17.71 -26.62
N GLN A 341 -7.99 16.71 -27.17
CA GLN A 341 -9.29 16.28 -26.65
C GLN A 341 -9.20 15.86 -25.18
N LEU A 342 -8.13 15.15 -24.83
CA LEU A 342 -7.94 14.66 -23.47
C LEU A 342 -7.51 15.79 -22.54
N THR A 343 -6.66 16.71 -22.98
CA THR A 343 -6.34 17.90 -22.21
C THR A 343 -7.58 18.76 -21.94
N ASN A 344 -8.49 18.88 -22.91
CA ASN A 344 -9.76 19.58 -22.73
C ASN A 344 -10.66 18.89 -21.70
N LEU A 345 -10.84 17.57 -21.78
CA LEU A 345 -11.59 16.80 -20.77
C LEU A 345 -10.97 16.99 -19.38
N ILE A 346 -9.64 16.84 -19.27
CA ILE A 346 -8.91 16.99 -18.03
C ILE A 346 -9.12 18.39 -17.44
N ASN A 347 -9.07 19.45 -18.26
CA ASN A 347 -9.33 20.82 -17.82
C ASN A 347 -10.77 21.03 -17.34
N LYS A 348 -11.76 20.39 -17.98
CA LYS A 348 -13.16 20.42 -17.50
C LYS A 348 -13.32 19.74 -16.13
N ILE A 349 -12.55 18.67 -15.88
CA ILE A 349 -12.56 17.97 -14.58
C ILE A 349 -11.82 18.78 -13.51
N ARG A 350 -10.79 19.56 -13.86
CA ARG A 350 -10.05 20.40 -12.90
C ARG A 350 -10.89 21.58 -12.42
N ASN A 351 -10.78 21.91 -11.14
CA ASN A 351 -11.37 23.10 -10.50
C ASN A 351 -10.30 23.98 -9.83
N ASP A 352 -9.11 24.07 -10.42
CA ASP A 352 -8.06 25.00 -10.00
C ASP A 352 -7.63 25.93 -11.13
N ASN A 353 -6.65 26.79 -10.83
CA ASN A 353 -6.18 27.82 -11.76
C ASN A 353 -5.29 27.26 -12.89
N ILE A 354 -4.93 25.97 -12.85
CA ILE A 354 -4.11 25.35 -13.90
C ILE A 354 -5.01 24.92 -15.06
N GLN A 355 -4.88 25.64 -16.17
CA GLN A 355 -5.45 25.26 -17.46
C GLN A 355 -4.34 24.66 -18.33
N GLN A 356 -4.36 23.34 -18.50
CA GLN A 356 -3.33 22.65 -19.24
C GLN A 356 -3.45 22.90 -20.75
N VAL A 357 -2.32 23.00 -21.44
CA VAL A 357 -2.27 23.14 -22.90
C VAL A 357 -1.26 22.12 -23.45
N PRO A 358 -1.58 21.36 -24.51
CA PRO A 358 -0.60 20.50 -25.15
C PRO A 358 0.66 21.29 -25.56
N ILE A 359 1.85 20.80 -25.22
CA ILE A 359 3.11 21.41 -25.64
C ILE A 359 3.19 21.46 -27.17
N ASP A 360 2.72 20.39 -27.79
CA ASP A 360 2.61 20.19 -29.23
C ASP A 360 1.15 20.38 -29.64
N PRO A 361 0.82 21.52 -30.28
CA PRO A 361 -0.55 21.83 -30.67
C PRO A 361 -1.09 20.90 -31.76
N ASP A 362 -0.22 20.15 -32.46
CA ASP A 362 -0.62 19.28 -33.57
C ASP A 362 -1.10 17.89 -33.08
N ARG A 363 -1.05 17.61 -31.78
CA ARG A 363 -1.57 16.38 -31.17
C ARG A 363 -3.08 16.43 -31.00
N ILE A 364 -3.81 16.32 -32.11
CA ILE A 364 -5.27 16.46 -32.18
C ILE A 364 -6.03 15.15 -32.45
N ASN A 365 -5.35 14.00 -32.43
CA ASN A 365 -5.94 12.70 -32.75
C ASN A 365 -6.36 11.89 -31.50
N GLY A 366 -6.78 12.57 -30.43
CA GLY A 366 -7.31 11.91 -29.23
C GLY A 366 -8.77 11.52 -29.44
N ASP A 367 -9.18 10.36 -28.91
CA ASP A 367 -10.55 9.86 -29.03
C ASP A 367 -11.11 9.43 -27.67
N ILE A 368 -12.22 10.07 -27.30
CA ILE A 368 -12.84 9.96 -25.97
C ILE A 368 -14.31 9.62 -26.15
N GLN A 369 -14.73 8.52 -25.53
CA GLN A 369 -16.13 8.10 -25.55
C GLN A 369 -16.55 7.59 -24.17
N PHE A 370 -17.76 7.97 -23.77
CA PHE A 370 -18.41 7.50 -22.56
C PHE A 370 -19.55 6.56 -22.94
N PHE A 371 -19.57 5.38 -22.31
CA PHE A 371 -20.56 4.33 -22.51
C PHE A 371 -21.32 4.08 -21.21
N TYR A 372 -22.59 3.67 -21.30
CA TYR A 372 -23.38 3.29 -20.14
C TYR A 372 -24.29 2.08 -20.43
N LEU A 373 -24.69 1.36 -19.38
CA LEU A 373 -25.67 0.27 -19.43
C LEU A 373 -27.05 0.75 -19.00
N GLN A 374 -28.08 0.59 -19.83
CA GLN A 374 -29.44 1.03 -19.49
C GLN A 374 -30.17 0.08 -18.53
N ASN A 375 -29.94 -1.23 -18.68
CA ASN A 375 -30.55 -2.28 -17.84
C ASN A 375 -29.44 -3.16 -17.26
N PRO A 376 -28.80 -2.75 -16.15
CA PRO A 376 -27.70 -3.52 -15.59
C PRO A 376 -28.22 -4.83 -15.00
N ASP A 377 -27.65 -5.94 -15.45
CA ASP A 377 -27.80 -7.25 -14.80
C ASP A 377 -26.54 -7.53 -13.99
N GLU A 378 -26.68 -7.51 -12.66
CA GLU A 378 -25.60 -7.77 -11.70
C GLU A 378 -24.87 -9.09 -11.99
N ASN A 379 -25.57 -10.11 -12.48
CA ASN A 379 -24.98 -11.43 -12.74
C ASN A 379 -24.10 -11.45 -14.01
N HIS A 380 -24.24 -10.45 -14.90
CA HIS A 380 -23.56 -10.40 -16.19
C HIS A 380 -22.62 -9.20 -16.34
N ARG A 381 -22.35 -8.45 -15.25
CA ARG A 381 -21.46 -7.27 -15.27
C ARG A 381 -20.07 -7.59 -15.79
N THR A 382 -19.43 -8.65 -15.30
CA THR A 382 -18.08 -9.06 -15.75
C THR A 382 -18.05 -9.37 -17.25
N SER A 383 -19.06 -10.09 -17.76
CA SER A 383 -19.18 -10.40 -19.18
C SER A 383 -19.35 -9.14 -20.02
N LYS A 384 -20.17 -8.18 -19.57
CA LYS A 384 -20.36 -6.90 -20.26
C LYS A 384 -19.09 -6.05 -20.30
N ILE A 385 -18.29 -6.05 -19.22
CA ILE A 385 -16.98 -5.40 -19.21
C ILE A 385 -16.04 -6.06 -20.23
N GLN A 386 -16.02 -7.39 -20.32
CA GLN A 386 -15.20 -8.12 -21.29
C GLN A 386 -15.63 -7.82 -22.74
N GLU A 387 -16.93 -7.81 -23.04
CA GLU A 387 -17.48 -7.42 -24.34
C GLU A 387 -17.05 -5.99 -24.73
N PHE A 388 -17.14 -5.06 -23.78
CA PHE A 388 -16.72 -3.67 -23.97
C PHE A 388 -15.23 -3.54 -24.27
N ILE A 389 -14.40 -4.26 -23.52
CA ILE A 389 -12.95 -4.28 -23.72
C ILE A 389 -12.61 -4.88 -25.09
N GLU A 390 -13.28 -5.95 -25.52
CA GLU A 390 -13.04 -6.55 -26.82
C GLU A 390 -13.49 -5.63 -27.97
N GLN A 391 -14.60 -4.89 -27.81
CA GLN A 391 -14.98 -3.86 -28.77
C GLN A 391 -13.92 -2.74 -28.86
N PHE A 392 -13.37 -2.30 -27.72
CA PHE A 392 -12.32 -1.29 -27.71
C PHE A 392 -11.03 -1.82 -28.35
N LYS A 393 -10.67 -3.08 -28.09
CA LYS A 393 -9.52 -3.75 -28.71
C LYS A 393 -9.66 -3.82 -30.23
N ASN A 394 -10.87 -4.04 -30.73
CA ASN A 394 -11.15 -4.05 -32.17
C ASN A 394 -11.11 -2.66 -32.82
N SER A 395 -11.20 -1.57 -32.05
CA SER A 395 -11.12 -0.20 -32.59
C SER A 395 -9.70 0.37 -32.63
N ILE A 396 -8.73 -0.32 -32.03
CA ILE A 396 -7.31 0.08 -32.01
C ILE A 396 -6.46 -0.89 -32.86
N PRO A 397 -5.28 -0.48 -33.33
CA PRO A 397 -4.37 -1.38 -34.05
C PRO A 397 -4.04 -2.63 -33.23
N GLN A 398 -3.95 -3.78 -33.90
CA GLN A 398 -3.84 -5.07 -33.21
C GLN A 398 -2.64 -5.13 -32.27
N ASP A 399 -1.53 -4.48 -32.55
CA ASP A 399 -0.31 -4.45 -31.73
C ASP A 399 -0.43 -3.62 -30.45
N GLN A 400 -1.47 -2.79 -30.33
CA GLN A 400 -1.67 -1.91 -29.19
C GLN A 400 -2.41 -2.59 -28.03
N LYS A 401 -2.15 -2.09 -26.83
CA LYS A 401 -2.66 -2.63 -25.56
C LYS A 401 -3.72 -1.70 -24.95
N ILE A 402 -4.53 -2.26 -24.07
CA ILE A 402 -5.51 -1.54 -23.27
C ILE A 402 -5.17 -1.69 -21.80
N ASP A 403 -5.08 -0.58 -21.09
CA ASP A 403 -4.99 -0.54 -19.65
C ASP A 403 -6.37 -0.24 -19.08
N CYS A 404 -6.97 -1.24 -18.44
CA CYS A 404 -8.31 -1.19 -17.87
C CYS A 404 -8.26 -0.86 -16.39
N LEU A 405 -8.81 0.30 -16.03
CA LEU A 405 -8.86 0.82 -14.69
C LEU A 405 -10.19 0.44 -14.04
N VAL A 406 -10.11 -0.21 -12.89
CA VAL A 406 -11.27 -0.69 -12.14
C VAL A 406 -11.32 -0.12 -10.72
N PRO A 407 -12.52 0.01 -10.12
CA PRO A 407 -12.69 0.75 -8.87
C PRO A 407 -12.13 0.00 -7.65
N VAL A 408 -12.25 -1.34 -7.60
CA VAL A 408 -11.91 -2.15 -6.43
C VAL A 408 -11.08 -3.38 -6.79
N ASN A 409 -10.24 -3.83 -5.85
CA ASN A 409 -9.35 -5.00 -6.01
C ASN A 409 -10.11 -6.29 -6.36
N ARG A 410 -11.32 -6.46 -5.84
CA ARG A 410 -12.15 -7.64 -6.14
C ARG A 410 -12.53 -7.70 -7.63
N SER A 411 -12.93 -6.58 -8.22
CA SER A 411 -13.25 -6.50 -9.66
C SER A 411 -12.01 -6.78 -10.51
N LEU A 412 -10.83 -6.29 -10.07
CA LEU A 412 -9.56 -6.62 -10.70
C LEU A 412 -9.30 -8.14 -10.68
N ALA A 413 -9.47 -8.79 -9.53
CA ALA A 413 -9.27 -10.22 -9.41
C ALA A 413 -10.27 -11.03 -10.25
N SER A 414 -11.53 -10.59 -10.30
CA SER A 414 -12.58 -11.21 -11.13
C SER A 414 -12.26 -11.12 -12.62
N LEU A 415 -11.92 -9.93 -13.11
CA LEU A 415 -11.55 -9.71 -14.51
C LEU A 415 -10.21 -10.37 -14.89
N GLY A 416 -9.29 -10.46 -13.94
CA GLY A 416 -8.03 -11.19 -14.08
C GLY A 416 -8.18 -12.71 -13.98
N GLY A 417 -9.36 -13.23 -13.62
CA GLY A 417 -9.61 -14.67 -13.51
C GLY A 417 -8.94 -15.33 -12.30
N PHE A 418 -8.80 -14.61 -11.19
CA PHE A 418 -8.24 -15.13 -9.92
C PHE A 418 -9.05 -14.67 -8.69
N GLU A 419 -10.36 -14.49 -8.84
CA GLU A 419 -11.24 -14.03 -7.76
C GLU A 419 -11.23 -14.97 -6.55
N ALA A 420 -11.16 -16.29 -6.74
CA ALA A 420 -11.13 -17.23 -5.62
C ALA A 420 -9.85 -17.11 -4.80
N VAL A 421 -8.71 -16.81 -5.44
CA VAL A 421 -7.46 -16.49 -4.74
C VAL A 421 -7.69 -15.27 -3.84
N TYR A 422 -8.20 -14.17 -4.40
CA TYR A 422 -8.45 -12.95 -3.63
C TYR A 422 -9.43 -13.18 -2.46
N ASN A 423 -10.56 -13.84 -2.74
CA ASN A 423 -11.61 -14.09 -1.73
C ASN A 423 -11.10 -15.01 -0.61
N SER A 424 -10.28 -16.03 -0.91
CA SER A 424 -9.73 -16.92 0.11
C SER A 424 -8.89 -16.16 1.16
N PHE A 425 -8.09 -15.19 0.75
CA PHE A 425 -7.32 -14.34 1.69
C PHE A 425 -8.21 -13.30 2.37
N TYR A 426 -9.13 -12.67 1.64
CA TYR A 426 -10.05 -11.69 2.22
C TYR A 426 -10.91 -12.29 3.35
N GLU A 427 -11.48 -13.48 3.13
CA GLU A 427 -12.32 -14.18 4.09
C GLU A 427 -11.52 -14.75 5.27
N SER A 428 -10.27 -15.18 5.02
CA SER A 428 -9.40 -15.69 6.08
C SER A 428 -9.06 -14.64 7.16
N LYS A 429 -9.15 -13.34 6.81
CA LYS A 429 -8.74 -12.20 7.64
C LYS A 429 -7.28 -12.25 8.12
N ILE A 430 -6.45 -13.04 7.46
CA ILE A 430 -5.01 -13.16 7.75
C ILE A 430 -4.30 -11.86 7.39
N ILE A 431 -4.62 -11.32 6.21
CA ILE A 431 -4.16 -10.00 5.77
C ILE A 431 -5.32 -9.04 6.02
N TYR A 432 -5.05 -7.92 6.71
CA TYR A 432 -6.04 -6.88 6.88
C TYR A 432 -6.51 -6.38 5.50
N TRP A 433 -7.80 -6.04 5.40
CA TRP A 433 -8.39 -5.59 4.15
C TRP A 433 -7.61 -4.45 3.48
N ALA A 434 -7.11 -3.49 4.28
CA ALA A 434 -6.33 -2.35 3.78
C ALA A 434 -4.96 -2.77 3.18
N ASP A 435 -4.40 -3.90 3.63
CA ASP A 435 -3.08 -4.38 3.22
C ASP A 435 -3.14 -5.44 2.11
N LEU A 436 -4.33 -5.91 1.70
CA LEU A 436 -4.46 -6.89 0.60
C LEU A 436 -3.81 -6.39 -0.70
N ASN A 437 -3.90 -5.09 -0.99
CA ASN A 437 -3.27 -4.53 -2.18
C ASN A 437 -1.73 -4.64 -2.14
N SER A 438 -1.13 -4.32 -0.99
CA SER A 438 0.32 -4.31 -0.82
C SER A 438 0.93 -5.68 -0.56
N GLN A 439 0.16 -6.60 0.04
CA GLN A 439 0.66 -7.89 0.51
C GLN A 439 0.17 -9.11 -0.29
N LEU A 440 -0.89 -8.97 -1.11
CA LEU A 440 -1.38 -10.03 -2.00
C LEU A 440 -1.28 -9.67 -3.48
N LEU A 441 -1.47 -8.41 -3.84
CA LEU A 441 -1.54 -7.96 -5.25
C LEU A 441 -0.31 -7.17 -5.71
N SER A 442 0.78 -7.18 -4.92
CA SER A 442 1.97 -6.40 -5.28
C SER A 442 2.84 -7.10 -6.32
N HIS A 443 3.23 -6.36 -7.36
CA HIS A 443 4.25 -6.79 -8.33
C HIS A 443 5.67 -6.85 -7.74
N GLN A 444 5.89 -6.34 -6.52
CA GLN A 444 7.17 -6.40 -5.81
C GLN A 444 7.14 -7.58 -4.82
N LEU A 445 7.86 -8.65 -5.13
CA LEU A 445 7.83 -9.89 -4.34
C LEU A 445 8.19 -9.67 -2.87
N GLU A 446 9.08 -8.73 -2.58
CA GLU A 446 9.49 -8.37 -1.22
C GLU A 446 8.37 -7.71 -0.37
N LYS A 447 7.30 -7.22 -1.01
CA LYS A 447 6.12 -6.65 -0.33
C LYS A 447 5.04 -7.69 -0.04
N LEU A 448 5.07 -8.84 -0.73
CA LEU A 448 4.10 -9.90 -0.50
C LEU A 448 4.20 -10.41 0.94
N HIS A 449 3.06 -10.77 1.52
CA HIS A 449 3.03 -11.42 2.81
C HIS A 449 3.90 -12.68 2.76
N PRO A 450 4.67 -13.03 3.81
CA PRO A 450 5.55 -14.21 3.79
C PRO A 450 4.85 -15.50 3.37
N ALA A 451 3.60 -15.71 3.83
CA ALA A 451 2.80 -16.86 3.40
C ALA A 451 2.38 -16.79 1.93
N VAL A 452 2.00 -15.59 1.44
CA VAL A 452 1.67 -15.36 0.02
C VAL A 452 2.87 -15.64 -0.87
N LEU A 453 4.06 -15.24 -0.43
CA LEU A 453 5.32 -15.52 -1.12
C LEU A 453 5.60 -17.03 -1.22
N THR A 454 5.27 -17.81 -0.18
CA THR A 454 5.33 -19.27 -0.26
C THR A 454 4.41 -19.82 -1.35
N PHE A 455 3.16 -19.35 -1.44
CA PHE A 455 2.25 -19.77 -2.52
C PHE A 455 2.76 -19.36 -3.90
N TYR A 456 3.30 -18.14 -4.04
CA TYR A 456 3.95 -17.69 -5.27
C TYR A 456 5.05 -18.64 -5.72
N HIS A 457 5.95 -19.05 -4.84
CA HIS A 457 7.02 -19.99 -5.18
C HIS A 457 6.49 -21.38 -5.57
N LEU A 458 5.44 -21.88 -4.91
CA LEU A 458 4.80 -23.16 -5.27
C LEU A 458 4.20 -23.12 -6.68
N VAL A 459 3.47 -22.06 -7.00
CA VAL A 459 2.85 -21.88 -8.32
C VAL A 459 3.91 -21.65 -9.40
N MET A 460 4.97 -20.90 -9.09
CA MET A 460 6.11 -20.70 -9.99
C MET A 460 6.84 -22.01 -10.29
N LEU A 461 7.05 -22.87 -9.29
CA LEU A 461 7.60 -24.22 -9.50
C LEU A 461 6.69 -25.02 -10.43
N TYR A 462 5.38 -25.06 -10.14
CA TYR A 462 4.38 -25.76 -10.96
C TYR A 462 4.40 -25.30 -12.43
N LYS A 463 4.49 -23.98 -12.64
CA LYS A 463 4.55 -23.35 -13.96
C LYS A 463 5.86 -23.67 -14.68
N LYS A 464 7.01 -23.50 -14.03
CA LYS A 464 8.35 -23.75 -14.58
C LYS A 464 8.52 -25.21 -15.04
N LEU A 465 8.02 -26.17 -14.25
CA LEU A 465 8.08 -27.60 -14.59
C LEU A 465 7.36 -27.94 -15.92
N ARG A 466 6.38 -27.14 -16.33
CA ARG A 466 5.57 -27.36 -17.54
C ARG A 466 5.95 -26.46 -18.71
N SER A 467 6.85 -25.51 -18.49
CA SER A 467 7.31 -24.60 -19.54
C SER A 467 8.37 -25.27 -20.40
N LYS A 468 8.16 -25.27 -21.73
CA LYS A 468 9.14 -25.78 -22.71
C LYS A 468 10.43 -24.97 -22.75
N ASN A 469 10.39 -23.72 -22.31
CA ASN A 469 11.53 -22.80 -22.35
C ASN A 469 12.35 -22.84 -21.06
N THR A 470 11.89 -23.55 -20.03
CA THR A 470 12.59 -23.61 -18.75
C THR A 470 13.78 -24.55 -18.82
N THR A 471 14.95 -24.04 -18.43
CA THR A 471 16.19 -24.81 -18.41
C THR A 471 16.33 -25.63 -17.13
N TYR A 472 17.15 -26.68 -17.18
CA TYR A 472 17.51 -27.45 -15.97
C TYR A 472 18.15 -26.57 -14.89
N TYR A 473 18.94 -25.56 -15.28
CA TYR A 473 19.56 -24.64 -14.35
C TYR A 473 18.53 -23.75 -13.63
N GLU A 474 17.48 -23.31 -14.31
CA GLU A 474 16.41 -22.52 -13.68
C GLU A 474 15.59 -23.32 -12.67
N LEU A 475 15.51 -24.65 -12.83
CA LEU A 475 14.81 -25.56 -11.92
C LEU A 475 15.70 -25.99 -10.76
N LEU A 476 16.90 -26.51 -11.06
CA LEU A 476 17.80 -27.14 -10.09
C LEU A 476 18.82 -26.17 -9.47
N GLY A 477 19.05 -25.02 -10.09
CA GLY A 477 20.11 -24.10 -9.71
C GLY A 477 21.50 -24.66 -9.98
N LYS A 478 22.47 -24.19 -9.19
CA LYS A 478 23.85 -24.69 -9.24
C LYS A 478 23.92 -26.06 -8.54
N THR A 479 24.09 -27.12 -9.33
CA THR A 479 24.30 -28.49 -8.84
C THR A 479 25.79 -28.81 -8.70
N ASN A 480 26.14 -29.76 -7.85
CA ASN A 480 27.49 -30.34 -7.84
C ASN A 480 27.57 -31.51 -8.85
N ASN A 481 28.70 -32.23 -8.89
CA ASN A 481 28.92 -33.38 -9.79
C ASN A 481 28.10 -34.64 -9.41
N ASP A 482 27.13 -34.50 -8.51
CA ASP A 482 26.28 -35.54 -7.92
C ASP A 482 24.95 -35.73 -8.68
N ILE A 483 24.68 -34.96 -9.73
CA ILE A 483 23.49 -35.10 -10.59
C ILE A 483 23.86 -35.35 -12.05
N THR A 484 23.38 -36.46 -12.60
CA THR A 484 23.43 -36.73 -14.04
C THR A 484 22.25 -36.09 -14.76
N PHE A 485 22.41 -35.77 -16.06
CA PHE A 485 21.31 -35.27 -16.89
C PHE A 485 20.13 -36.26 -16.95
N ASP A 486 20.42 -37.56 -16.94
CA ASP A 486 19.38 -38.59 -16.96
C ASP A 486 18.54 -38.56 -15.67
N ASN A 487 19.19 -38.45 -14.50
CA ASN A 487 18.51 -38.30 -13.21
C ASN A 487 17.68 -37.02 -13.16
N ALA A 488 18.25 -35.89 -13.58
CA ALA A 488 17.55 -34.61 -13.64
C ALA A 488 16.30 -34.69 -14.53
N LYS A 489 16.43 -35.28 -15.73
CA LYS A 489 15.34 -35.47 -16.68
C LYS A 489 14.25 -36.39 -16.12
N ARG A 490 14.62 -37.51 -15.49
CA ARG A 490 13.68 -38.45 -14.86
C ARG A 490 12.81 -37.74 -13.82
N ILE A 491 13.45 -37.04 -12.89
CA ILE A 491 12.74 -36.33 -11.80
C ILE A 491 11.86 -35.19 -12.33
N ILE A 492 12.38 -34.36 -13.25
CA ILE A 492 11.58 -33.26 -13.80
C ILE A 492 10.38 -33.79 -14.58
N ASN A 493 10.51 -34.89 -15.33
CA ASN A 493 9.37 -35.51 -16.01
C ASN A 493 8.33 -36.06 -15.03
N LEU A 494 8.75 -36.65 -13.90
CA LEU A 494 7.82 -37.10 -12.84
C LEU A 494 7.06 -35.91 -12.24
N LEU A 495 7.77 -34.83 -11.89
CA LEU A 495 7.16 -33.63 -11.33
C LEU A 495 6.26 -32.89 -12.35
N ALA A 496 6.66 -32.84 -13.62
CA ALA A 496 5.87 -32.23 -14.70
C ALA A 496 4.63 -33.05 -15.04
N GLY A 497 4.69 -34.38 -14.88
CA GLY A 497 3.60 -35.32 -15.18
C GLY A 497 2.43 -35.31 -14.19
N MET A 498 2.55 -34.59 -13.07
CA MET A 498 1.46 -34.47 -12.09
C MET A 498 0.23 -33.80 -12.72
N ASN A 499 -0.96 -34.39 -12.54
CA ASN A 499 -2.22 -33.73 -12.88
C ASN A 499 -2.90 -33.27 -11.60
N VAL A 500 -3.00 -31.95 -11.39
CA VAL A 500 -3.46 -31.38 -10.12
C VAL A 500 -4.53 -30.34 -10.40
N ALA A 501 -5.60 -30.38 -9.60
CA ALA A 501 -6.68 -29.39 -9.68
C ALA A 501 -6.37 -28.13 -8.85
N ASN A 502 -5.56 -28.25 -7.80
CA ASN A 502 -5.29 -27.20 -6.82
C ASN A 502 -3.91 -27.41 -6.15
N LEU A 503 -3.52 -26.51 -5.24
CA LEU A 503 -2.22 -26.56 -4.57
C LEU A 503 -2.12 -27.69 -3.53
N GLU A 504 -3.22 -28.08 -2.90
CA GLU A 504 -3.23 -29.28 -2.06
C GLU A 504 -2.77 -30.52 -2.85
N GLY A 505 -3.41 -30.76 -4.01
CA GLY A 505 -3.06 -31.88 -4.88
C GLY A 505 -1.59 -31.82 -5.32
N LEU A 506 -1.06 -30.62 -5.58
CA LEU A 506 0.36 -30.43 -5.87
C LEU A 506 1.26 -30.90 -4.73
N LEU A 507 0.98 -30.46 -3.50
CA LEU A 507 1.78 -30.81 -2.32
C LEU A 507 1.70 -32.30 -1.99
N ILE A 508 0.52 -32.92 -2.14
CA ILE A 508 0.33 -34.36 -1.93
C ILE A 508 1.12 -35.16 -2.97
N ASN A 509 1.03 -34.83 -4.25
CA ASN A 509 1.76 -35.54 -5.30
C ASN A 509 3.29 -35.39 -5.14
N ILE A 510 3.78 -34.19 -4.79
CA ILE A 510 5.21 -34.00 -4.49
C ILE A 510 5.62 -34.87 -3.27
N SER A 511 4.77 -34.95 -2.24
CA SER A 511 5.03 -35.80 -1.07
C SER A 511 5.15 -37.28 -1.44
N GLN A 512 4.28 -37.78 -2.32
CA GLN A 512 4.32 -39.15 -2.81
C GLN A 512 5.60 -39.41 -3.64
N ILE A 513 5.94 -38.51 -4.56
CA ILE A 513 7.17 -38.61 -5.36
C ILE A 513 8.41 -38.65 -4.46
N ILE A 514 8.45 -37.82 -3.40
CA ILE A 514 9.54 -37.85 -2.42
C ILE A 514 9.62 -39.21 -1.71
N GLN A 515 8.49 -39.71 -1.20
CA GLN A 515 8.44 -40.98 -0.47
C GLN A 515 8.85 -42.18 -1.35
N GLU A 516 8.39 -42.24 -2.59
CA GLU A 516 8.70 -43.32 -3.54
C GLU A 516 10.17 -43.31 -4.01
N ASN A 517 10.87 -42.17 -3.90
CA ASN A 517 12.23 -41.99 -4.40
C ASN A 517 13.28 -41.75 -3.29
N ASP A 518 12.93 -41.86 -2.01
CA ASP A 518 13.84 -41.57 -0.87
C ASP A 518 14.99 -42.59 -0.73
N ALA A 519 14.87 -43.78 -1.33
CA ALA A 519 15.86 -44.86 -1.26
C ALA A 519 16.94 -44.85 -2.36
N ASP A 520 16.83 -43.98 -3.36
CA ASP A 520 17.59 -44.05 -4.61
C ASP A 520 18.43 -42.76 -4.80
N TYR A 521 19.62 -42.85 -5.41
CA TYR A 521 20.57 -41.73 -5.63
C TYR A 521 19.97 -40.50 -6.40
N THR A 522 18.69 -40.55 -6.76
CA THR A 522 17.85 -39.48 -7.32
C THR A 522 17.40 -38.38 -6.36
N ASN A 523 17.61 -38.54 -5.05
CA ASN A 523 17.14 -37.56 -4.07
C ASN A 523 17.81 -36.17 -4.22
N SER A 524 19.07 -36.14 -4.68
CA SER A 524 19.79 -34.89 -4.93
C SER A 524 19.00 -33.99 -5.88
N ALA A 525 18.55 -34.48 -7.04
CA ALA A 525 17.81 -33.66 -8.01
C ALA A 525 16.51 -33.06 -7.42
N ILE A 526 15.75 -33.82 -6.64
CA ILE A 526 14.55 -33.29 -5.93
C ILE A 526 14.98 -32.23 -4.91
N GLN A 527 16.00 -32.51 -4.11
CA GLN A 527 16.53 -31.58 -3.11
C GLN A 527 17.00 -30.26 -3.74
N TYR A 528 17.77 -30.32 -4.83
CA TYR A 528 18.22 -29.12 -5.54
C TYR A 528 17.03 -28.36 -6.15
N CYS A 529 16.04 -29.06 -6.71
CA CYS A 529 14.82 -28.43 -7.24
C CYS A 529 14.03 -27.68 -6.15
N LEU A 530 13.77 -28.33 -5.01
CA LEU A 530 13.01 -27.75 -3.90
C LEU A 530 13.78 -26.62 -3.21
N ASN A 531 15.09 -26.80 -3.02
CA ASN A 531 15.93 -25.76 -2.44
C ASN A 531 16.00 -24.52 -3.34
N ASN A 532 16.25 -24.70 -4.64
CA ASN A 532 16.35 -23.58 -5.57
C ASN A 532 15.00 -22.89 -5.80
N SER A 533 13.90 -23.65 -5.88
CA SER A 533 12.59 -23.09 -6.23
C SER A 533 11.81 -22.56 -5.03
N LEU A 534 11.97 -23.16 -3.85
CA LEU A 534 11.17 -22.87 -2.65
C LEU A 534 12.02 -22.39 -1.46
N SER A 535 13.35 -22.40 -1.55
CA SER A 535 14.26 -22.12 -0.42
C SER A 535 14.07 -23.07 0.77
N ILE A 536 13.67 -24.32 0.49
CA ILE A 536 13.42 -25.35 1.50
C ILE A 536 14.61 -26.30 1.59
N SER A 537 15.13 -26.52 2.80
CA SER A 537 16.12 -27.57 3.03
C SER A 537 15.47 -28.95 3.14
N TYR A 538 16.00 -29.92 2.42
CA TYR A 538 15.53 -31.32 2.48
C TYR A 538 15.69 -31.93 3.89
N SER A 539 16.67 -31.47 4.67
CA SER A 539 16.83 -31.88 6.07
C SER A 539 15.66 -31.46 6.95
N ASP A 540 14.98 -30.36 6.61
CA ASP A 540 13.85 -29.86 7.38
C ASP A 540 12.57 -30.61 7.02
N ILE A 541 12.41 -31.02 5.75
CA ILE A 541 11.31 -31.90 5.32
C ILE A 541 11.35 -33.23 6.12
N LYS A 542 12.53 -33.82 6.31
CA LYS A 542 12.70 -35.08 7.07
C LYS A 542 12.31 -34.99 8.55
N LYS A 543 12.21 -33.78 9.11
CA LYS A 543 11.74 -33.58 10.49
C LYS A 543 10.20 -33.64 10.60
N HIS A 544 9.51 -33.66 9.46
CA HIS A 544 8.05 -33.73 9.36
C HIS A 544 7.63 -35.05 8.69
N ASN A 545 6.37 -35.42 8.88
CA ASN A 545 5.82 -36.68 8.34
C ASN A 545 5.77 -36.70 6.80
N SER A 546 5.63 -35.53 6.17
CA SER A 546 5.59 -35.39 4.71
C SER A 546 5.98 -33.97 4.28
N PHE A 547 6.26 -33.80 2.99
CA PHE A 547 6.47 -32.48 2.40
C PHE A 547 5.22 -31.59 2.52
N TYR A 548 4.02 -32.17 2.37
CA TYR A 548 2.75 -31.49 2.60
C TYR A 548 2.68 -30.91 4.01
N GLU A 549 2.94 -31.72 5.05
CA GLU A 549 2.89 -31.27 6.45
C GLU A 549 3.95 -30.19 6.73
N TYR A 550 5.15 -30.32 6.16
CA TYR A 550 6.18 -29.29 6.28
C TYR A 550 5.73 -27.95 5.68
N VAL A 551 5.25 -27.96 4.44
CA VAL A 551 4.81 -26.72 3.77
C VAL A 551 3.60 -26.11 4.48
N LYS A 552 2.66 -26.94 4.95
CA LYS A 552 1.51 -26.48 5.74
C LYS A 552 1.95 -25.80 7.03
N ASP A 553 2.92 -26.36 7.75
CA ASP A 553 3.51 -25.76 8.96
C ASP A 553 4.23 -24.43 8.68
N VAL A 554 4.98 -24.34 7.57
CA VAL A 554 5.61 -23.08 7.13
C VAL A 554 4.56 -22.01 6.82
N ILE A 555 3.49 -22.37 6.10
CA ILE A 555 2.38 -21.46 5.81
C ILE A 555 1.73 -21.02 7.13
N TYR A 556 1.44 -21.96 8.03
CA TYR A 556 0.83 -21.68 9.34
C TYR A 556 1.67 -20.67 10.13
N LYS A 557 2.97 -20.92 10.31
CA LYS A 557 3.89 -20.03 11.04
C LYS A 557 4.01 -18.63 10.42
N ASN A 558 3.90 -18.54 9.11
CA ASN A 558 3.93 -17.26 8.41
C ASN A 558 2.59 -16.51 8.51
N MET A 559 1.46 -17.23 8.57
CA MET A 559 0.11 -16.65 8.63
C MET A 559 -0.31 -16.26 10.04
N PHE A 560 0.11 -17.03 11.03
CA PHE A 560 -0.32 -16.89 12.41
C PHE A 560 0.92 -16.65 13.28
N GLU A 561 0.90 -15.58 14.09
CA GLU A 561 1.93 -15.38 15.11
C GLU A 561 1.99 -16.60 16.05
N GLU A 562 3.14 -16.88 16.65
CA GLU A 562 3.35 -17.90 17.69
C GLU A 562 2.56 -17.58 18.99
N GLN A 563 1.26 -17.36 18.89
CA GLN A 563 0.37 -17.22 20.03
C GLN A 563 -0.34 -18.55 20.26
N ASN A 564 0.10 -19.23 21.33
CA ASN A 564 -0.53 -20.28 22.11
C ASN A 564 -1.33 -21.36 21.38
N GLU A 565 -0.76 -22.57 21.43
CA GLU A 565 -1.24 -23.86 20.94
C GLU A 565 -2.56 -24.31 21.63
N ASN A 566 -3.72 -23.83 21.17
CA ASN A 566 -5.01 -24.45 21.49
C ASN A 566 -5.55 -25.22 20.27
N GLU A 567 -5.99 -26.46 20.47
CA GLU A 567 -6.46 -27.37 19.41
C GLU A 567 -7.62 -26.80 18.59
N GLN A 568 -8.54 -26.06 19.22
CA GLN A 568 -9.69 -25.49 18.52
C GLN A 568 -9.32 -24.36 17.54
N PHE A 569 -8.36 -23.49 17.90
CA PHE A 569 -7.85 -22.46 16.98
C PHE A 569 -7.00 -23.05 15.88
N LYS A 570 -6.28 -24.13 16.19
CA LYS A 570 -5.52 -24.88 15.20
C LYS A 570 -6.44 -25.46 14.13
N GLU A 571 -7.58 -26.04 14.52
CA GLU A 571 -8.60 -26.53 13.56
C GLU A 571 -9.18 -25.41 12.68
N GLU A 572 -9.56 -24.26 13.26
CA GLU A 572 -10.09 -23.12 12.48
C GLU A 572 -9.05 -22.55 11.52
N ASN A 573 -7.81 -22.39 11.98
CA ASN A 573 -6.69 -21.90 11.16
C ASN A 573 -6.32 -22.89 10.06
N ASP A 574 -6.35 -24.19 10.36
CA ASP A 574 -6.16 -25.24 9.37
C ASP A 574 -7.26 -25.20 8.30
N GLN A 575 -8.52 -24.97 8.67
CA GLN A 575 -9.59 -24.78 7.68
C GLN A 575 -9.37 -23.56 6.79
N LYS A 576 -8.83 -22.46 7.32
CA LYS A 576 -8.47 -21.28 6.52
C LYS A 576 -7.35 -21.61 5.52
N ILE A 577 -6.28 -22.28 5.96
CA ILE A 577 -5.20 -22.73 5.07
C ILE A 577 -5.75 -23.68 4.01
N GLN A 578 -6.60 -24.62 4.40
CA GLN A 578 -7.21 -25.60 3.50
C GLN A 578 -8.04 -24.93 2.41
N THR A 579 -8.83 -23.91 2.77
CA THR A 579 -9.62 -23.12 1.82
C THR A 579 -8.73 -22.49 0.75
N ILE A 580 -7.57 -21.95 1.14
CA ILE A 580 -6.59 -21.35 0.22
C ILE A 580 -5.93 -22.41 -0.67
N LEU A 581 -5.53 -23.55 -0.09
CA LEU A 581 -4.90 -24.66 -0.84
C LEU A 581 -5.84 -25.31 -1.86
N ASN A 582 -7.15 -25.25 -1.61
CA ASN A 582 -8.18 -25.84 -2.47
C ASN A 582 -8.56 -24.98 -3.67
N VAL A 583 -8.11 -23.71 -3.74
CA VAL A 583 -8.34 -22.84 -4.89
C VAL A 583 -7.78 -23.48 -6.18
N ASN A 584 -8.54 -23.37 -7.27
CA ASN A 584 -8.20 -23.96 -8.55
C ASN A 584 -6.83 -23.46 -9.04
N ILE A 585 -5.97 -24.39 -9.50
CA ILE A 585 -4.62 -24.08 -9.96
C ILE A 585 -4.61 -23.09 -11.14
N ALA A 586 -5.65 -23.05 -11.96
CA ALA A 586 -5.79 -22.11 -13.06
C ALA A 586 -5.88 -20.65 -12.56
N GLU A 587 -6.59 -20.41 -11.46
CA GLU A 587 -6.68 -19.08 -10.84
C GLU A 587 -5.35 -18.65 -10.23
N TRP A 588 -4.63 -19.58 -9.61
CA TRP A 588 -3.27 -19.33 -9.12
C TRP A 588 -2.29 -18.97 -10.24
N LEU A 589 -2.38 -19.63 -11.40
CA LEU A 589 -1.58 -19.30 -12.58
C LEU A 589 -1.91 -17.90 -13.10
N ASN A 590 -3.19 -17.53 -13.15
CA ASN A 590 -3.62 -16.18 -13.53
C ASN A 590 -3.09 -15.13 -12.53
N TRP A 591 -3.16 -15.42 -11.23
CA TRP A 591 -2.61 -14.55 -10.18
C TRP A 591 -1.09 -14.38 -10.31
N VAL A 592 -0.32 -15.45 -10.50
CA VAL A 592 1.14 -15.34 -10.75
C VAL A 592 1.44 -14.56 -12.02
N SER A 593 0.64 -14.75 -13.07
CA SER A 593 0.79 -14.00 -14.31
C SER A 593 0.56 -12.51 -14.08
N PHE A 594 -0.45 -12.16 -13.28
CA PHE A 594 -0.68 -10.79 -12.83
C PHE A 594 0.51 -10.24 -12.03
N ILE A 595 1.01 -10.96 -11.02
CA ILE A 595 2.13 -10.51 -10.17
C ILE A 595 3.40 -10.27 -11.00
N ASN A 596 3.74 -11.19 -11.90
CA ASN A 596 4.93 -11.11 -12.74
C ASN A 596 4.76 -10.15 -13.93
N GLU A 597 3.61 -9.50 -14.08
CA GLU A 597 3.25 -8.69 -15.26
C GLU A 597 3.43 -9.47 -16.57
N GLU A 598 3.17 -10.79 -16.50
CA GLU A 598 3.28 -11.68 -17.64
C GLU A 598 2.15 -11.40 -18.61
N ARG A 599 2.54 -11.27 -19.86
CA ARG A 599 1.66 -10.85 -20.94
C ARG A 599 1.24 -12.09 -21.68
N ASP A 600 -0.05 -12.40 -21.62
CA ASP A 600 -0.61 -13.32 -22.59
C ASP A 600 -0.57 -12.61 -23.96
N GLU A 601 0.07 -13.24 -24.95
CA GLU A 601 0.13 -12.73 -26.32
C GLU A 601 -1.26 -12.55 -26.92
N ASN A 602 -2.26 -13.29 -26.40
CA ASN A 602 -3.67 -13.21 -26.81
C ASN A 602 -4.47 -12.14 -26.04
N THR A 603 -4.08 -11.83 -24.80
CA THR A 603 -4.85 -10.96 -23.90
C THR A 603 -4.12 -9.63 -23.72
N LYS A 604 -4.34 -8.70 -24.65
CA LYS A 604 -3.69 -7.36 -24.71
C LYS A 604 -4.27 -6.34 -23.71
N VAL A 605 -4.82 -6.83 -22.61
CA VAL A 605 -5.56 -6.04 -21.61
C VAL A 605 -4.88 -6.21 -20.26
N ILE A 606 -4.58 -5.10 -19.60
CA ILE A 606 -3.99 -5.10 -18.26
C ILE A 606 -4.97 -4.43 -17.31
N TYR A 607 -5.34 -5.14 -16.24
CA TYR A 607 -6.26 -4.62 -15.24
C TYR A 607 -5.50 -3.96 -14.09
N HIS A 608 -5.93 -2.76 -13.73
CA HIS A 608 -5.34 -1.97 -12.66
C HIS A 608 -6.42 -1.39 -11.78
N THR A 609 -6.14 -1.20 -10.50
CA THR A 609 -6.99 -0.33 -9.69
C THR A 609 -6.67 1.14 -9.94
N TYR A 610 -7.61 2.02 -9.66
CA TYR A 610 -7.40 3.47 -9.80
C TYR A 610 -6.15 3.95 -9.03
N HIS A 611 -5.96 3.46 -7.80
CA HIS A 611 -4.80 3.77 -6.97
C HIS A 611 -3.51 3.12 -7.50
N GLY A 612 -3.59 1.92 -8.10
CA GLY A 612 -2.45 1.18 -8.64
C GLY A 612 -1.80 1.83 -9.86
N THR A 613 -2.51 2.66 -10.62
CA THR A 613 -1.98 3.30 -11.85
C THR A 613 -1.27 4.64 -11.61
N LYS A 614 -1.13 5.10 -10.36
CA LYS A 614 -0.53 6.43 -10.09
C LYS A 614 0.93 6.49 -10.55
N GLY A 615 1.29 7.55 -11.28
CA GLY A 615 2.57 7.67 -11.99
C GLY A 615 2.59 7.04 -13.40
N ALA A 616 1.78 5.99 -13.67
CA ALA A 616 1.76 5.31 -14.96
C ALA A 616 1.02 6.08 -16.07
N GLU A 617 1.26 5.67 -17.33
CA GLU A 617 0.74 6.32 -18.52
C GLU A 617 0.53 5.31 -19.66
N TYR A 618 -0.60 5.41 -20.38
CA TYR A 618 -0.98 4.42 -21.39
C TYR A 618 -1.64 5.05 -22.61
N ASP A 619 -1.38 4.52 -23.80
CA ASP A 619 -1.96 5.05 -25.04
C ASP A 619 -3.48 4.85 -25.11
N ASN A 620 -3.95 3.68 -24.66
CA ASN A 620 -5.35 3.31 -24.65
C ASN A 620 -5.79 2.91 -23.25
N VAL A 621 -6.79 3.61 -22.71
CA VAL A 621 -7.29 3.42 -21.35
C VAL A 621 -8.77 3.13 -21.37
N ALA A 622 -9.15 2.03 -20.73
CA ALA A 622 -10.54 1.74 -20.39
C ALA A 622 -10.76 2.09 -18.91
N ILE A 623 -11.86 2.74 -18.56
CA ILE A 623 -12.21 3.06 -17.18
C ILE A 623 -13.58 2.48 -16.88
N ILE A 624 -13.70 1.70 -15.80
CA ILE A 624 -14.96 1.11 -15.35
C ILE A 624 -15.49 1.88 -14.13
N MET A 625 -16.70 2.42 -14.24
CA MET A 625 -17.38 3.18 -13.17
C MET A 625 -18.72 2.53 -12.82
N GLU A 626 -19.17 2.69 -11.57
CA GLU A 626 -20.47 2.19 -11.10
C GLU A 626 -21.04 3.06 -9.96
N HIS A 627 -22.35 3.02 -9.77
CA HIS A 627 -23.04 3.71 -8.66
C HIS A 627 -22.56 3.19 -7.31
N SER A 628 -22.49 1.88 -7.13
CA SER A 628 -22.18 1.24 -5.83
C SER A 628 -20.78 1.55 -5.28
N PHE A 629 -19.92 2.24 -6.05
CA PHE A 629 -18.58 2.59 -5.64
C PHE A 629 -18.53 3.59 -4.48
N GLY A 630 -17.80 3.18 -3.43
CA GLY A 630 -17.58 3.95 -2.20
C GLY A 630 -17.71 3.08 -0.96
N GLY A 631 -16.96 3.39 0.10
CA GLY A 631 -17.07 2.69 1.38
C GLY A 631 -18.40 2.99 2.07
N ILE A 632 -18.90 2.02 2.86
CA ILE A 632 -20.10 2.19 3.69
C ILE A 632 -19.98 3.43 4.60
N ASN A 633 -18.76 3.70 5.10
CA ASN A 633 -18.47 4.81 6.01
C ASN A 633 -17.99 6.09 5.29
N THR A 634 -17.57 6.01 4.02
CA THR A 634 -17.02 7.13 3.23
C THR A 634 -18.00 7.66 2.18
N GLY A 635 -19.25 7.17 2.21
CA GLY A 635 -20.29 7.43 1.23
C GLY A 635 -20.24 6.50 0.02
N ARG A 636 -21.30 5.70 -0.18
CA ARG A 636 -21.62 5.06 -1.47
C ARG A 636 -22.00 6.13 -2.50
N ASP A 637 -22.08 5.74 -3.77
CA ASP A 637 -22.53 6.60 -4.87
C ASP A 637 -21.57 7.76 -5.17
N LYS A 638 -20.26 7.54 -5.01
CA LYS A 638 -19.24 8.60 -5.21
C LYS A 638 -19.38 9.27 -6.57
N PHE A 639 -19.30 8.50 -7.66
CA PHE A 639 -19.40 9.04 -9.03
C PHE A 639 -20.76 9.67 -9.29
N LYS A 640 -21.83 9.01 -8.86
CA LYS A 640 -23.21 9.52 -8.99
C LYS A 640 -23.34 10.90 -8.37
N LYS A 641 -22.95 11.05 -7.10
CA LYS A 641 -22.99 12.32 -6.35
C LYS A 641 -22.19 13.41 -7.05
N TYR A 642 -21.01 13.07 -7.59
CA TYR A 642 -20.19 14.02 -8.35
C TYR A 642 -20.91 14.52 -9.61
N PHE A 643 -21.44 13.61 -10.44
CA PHE A 643 -22.18 14.01 -11.65
C PHE A 643 -23.49 14.74 -11.32
N SER A 644 -24.20 14.34 -10.26
CA SER A 644 -25.37 15.05 -9.74
C SER A 644 -25.02 16.47 -9.30
N HIS A 645 -23.87 16.67 -8.64
CA HIS A 645 -23.41 18.00 -8.23
C HIS A 645 -23.12 18.89 -9.44
N ILE A 646 -22.45 18.35 -10.47
CA ILE A 646 -22.11 19.10 -11.68
C ILE A 646 -23.36 19.62 -12.41
N GLN A 647 -24.44 18.84 -12.44
CA GLN A 647 -25.69 19.26 -13.09
C GLN A 647 -26.62 20.12 -12.23
N SER A 648 -26.38 20.19 -10.91
CA SER A 648 -27.15 21.06 -10.00
C SER A 648 -26.98 22.53 -10.35
N SER A 649 -27.92 23.37 -9.91
CA SER A 649 -27.85 24.81 -10.15
C SER A 649 -26.64 25.43 -9.42
N PRO A 650 -26.12 26.59 -9.88
CA PRO A 650 -25.03 27.28 -9.18
C PRO A 650 -25.35 27.60 -7.71
N GLU A 651 -26.61 27.89 -7.39
CA GLU A 651 -27.07 28.12 -6.02
C GLU A 651 -26.99 26.86 -5.16
N GLU A 652 -27.46 25.72 -5.69
CA GLU A 652 -27.39 24.42 -5.00
C GLU A 652 -25.94 23.99 -4.81
N GLN A 653 -25.08 24.17 -5.82
CA GLN A 653 -23.65 23.89 -5.73
C GLN A 653 -23.03 24.71 -4.61
N HIS A 654 -23.30 26.02 -4.57
CA HIS A 654 -22.77 26.90 -3.52
C HIS A 654 -23.24 26.49 -2.13
N GLN A 655 -24.52 26.14 -1.97
CA GLN A 655 -25.07 25.69 -0.70
C GLN A 655 -24.43 24.38 -0.23
N ASN A 656 -24.30 23.38 -1.12
CA ASN A 656 -23.69 22.09 -0.80
C ASN A 656 -22.21 22.23 -0.40
N LEU A 657 -21.48 23.16 -1.03
CA LEU A 657 -20.06 23.41 -0.74
C LEU A 657 -19.82 24.13 0.61
N GLN A 658 -20.87 24.60 1.29
CA GLN A 658 -20.73 25.09 2.67
C GLN A 658 -20.52 23.97 3.68
N ASP A 659 -20.99 22.75 3.38
CA ASP A 659 -20.67 21.56 4.17
C ASP A 659 -19.25 21.09 3.83
N THR A 660 -18.35 21.18 4.81
CA THR A 660 -16.94 20.82 4.66
C THR A 660 -16.77 19.33 4.34
N ALA A 661 -17.57 18.45 4.95
CA ALA A 661 -17.46 17.02 4.71
C ALA A 661 -17.93 16.65 3.29
N TYR A 662 -19.01 17.29 2.82
CA TYR A 662 -19.47 17.12 1.44
C TYR A 662 -18.41 17.60 0.43
N LYS A 663 -17.82 18.78 0.68
CA LYS A 663 -16.77 19.35 -0.16
C LYS A 663 -15.55 18.42 -0.26
N GLU A 664 -15.05 17.90 0.85
CA GLU A 664 -13.92 16.97 0.86
C GLU A 664 -14.22 15.67 0.07
N GLN A 665 -15.41 15.11 0.23
CA GLN A 665 -15.84 13.92 -0.52
C GLN A 665 -15.94 14.18 -2.03
N LEU A 666 -16.45 15.36 -2.41
CA LEU A 666 -16.55 15.78 -3.81
C LEU A 666 -15.15 15.98 -4.42
N GLU A 667 -14.25 16.68 -3.72
CA GLU A 667 -12.86 16.89 -4.16
C GLU A 667 -12.11 15.57 -4.30
N ASN A 668 -12.26 14.63 -3.36
CA ASN A 668 -11.68 13.28 -3.44
C ASN A 668 -12.17 12.54 -4.70
N THR A 669 -13.47 12.56 -4.97
CA THR A 669 -14.06 11.91 -6.15
C THR A 669 -13.60 12.56 -7.45
N GLN A 670 -13.53 13.89 -7.48
CA GLN A 670 -13.03 14.65 -8.62
C GLN A 670 -11.57 14.33 -8.93
N ASN A 671 -10.71 14.31 -7.91
CA ASN A 671 -9.30 13.95 -8.05
C ASN A 671 -9.15 12.51 -8.55
N LEU A 672 -10.00 11.59 -8.10
CA LEU A 672 -10.01 10.21 -8.57
C LEU A 672 -10.35 10.10 -10.06
N ILE A 673 -11.39 10.80 -10.52
CA ILE A 673 -11.76 10.87 -11.95
C ILE A 673 -10.64 11.53 -12.76
N TYR A 674 -10.06 12.62 -12.26
CA TYR A 674 -8.93 13.30 -12.88
C TYR A 674 -7.72 12.37 -13.03
N VAL A 675 -7.34 11.65 -11.97
CA VAL A 675 -6.23 10.70 -11.97
C VAL A 675 -6.47 9.58 -12.96
N ALA A 676 -7.69 9.03 -13.01
CA ALA A 676 -8.04 7.94 -13.91
C ALA A 676 -8.03 8.39 -15.38
N CYS A 677 -8.68 9.52 -15.71
CA CYS A 677 -8.72 10.05 -17.08
C CYS A 677 -7.34 10.50 -17.57
N SER A 678 -6.52 11.09 -16.69
CA SER A 678 -5.17 11.57 -17.04
C SER A 678 -4.11 10.47 -17.26
N ARG A 679 -4.47 9.20 -17.07
CA ARG A 679 -3.62 8.07 -17.48
C ARG A 679 -3.52 7.91 -18.98
N ALA A 680 -4.59 8.25 -19.70
CA ALA A 680 -4.63 8.11 -21.14
C ALA A 680 -3.67 9.11 -21.81
N LYS A 681 -3.07 8.70 -22.93
CA LYS A 681 -2.33 9.62 -23.82
C LYS A 681 -3.18 10.01 -25.02
N LYS A 682 -3.91 9.04 -25.59
CA LYS A 682 -4.62 9.19 -26.86
C LYS A 682 -6.09 8.75 -26.77
N ASN A 683 -6.33 7.48 -26.46
CA ASN A 683 -7.66 6.89 -26.52
C ASN A 683 -8.18 6.63 -25.10
N LEU A 684 -9.36 7.15 -24.79
CA LEU A 684 -10.04 6.97 -23.52
C LEU A 684 -11.45 6.42 -23.76
N ARG A 685 -11.79 5.34 -23.08
CA ARG A 685 -13.12 4.75 -23.06
C ARG A 685 -13.58 4.60 -21.63
N VAL A 686 -14.75 5.14 -21.30
CA VAL A 686 -15.36 4.98 -19.97
C VAL A 686 -16.59 4.12 -20.14
N LEU A 687 -16.74 3.08 -19.32
CA LEU A 687 -17.98 2.30 -19.20
C LEU A 687 -18.57 2.53 -17.81
N TYR A 688 -19.77 3.09 -17.77
CA TYR A 688 -20.59 3.19 -16.56
C TYR A 688 -21.54 2.00 -16.49
N LEU A 689 -21.42 1.19 -15.44
CA LEU A 689 -22.12 -0.10 -15.32
C LEU A 689 -23.60 0.02 -14.95
N ASP A 690 -24.15 1.24 -14.89
CA ASP A 690 -25.51 1.50 -14.44
C ASP A 690 -26.23 2.50 -15.34
N ASP A 691 -27.56 2.60 -15.18
CA ASP A 691 -28.34 3.63 -15.84
C ASP A 691 -27.91 5.03 -15.37
N ILE A 692 -27.83 5.95 -16.32
CA ILE A 692 -27.35 7.32 -16.09
C ILE A 692 -28.46 8.36 -16.25
N SER A 693 -29.73 7.98 -16.38
CA SER A 693 -30.82 8.91 -16.73
C SER A 693 -30.92 10.09 -15.75
N ASP A 694 -30.61 9.85 -14.47
CA ASP A 694 -30.61 10.85 -13.41
C ASP A 694 -29.32 11.68 -13.28
N ILE A 695 -28.24 11.30 -13.98
CA ILE A 695 -26.93 11.99 -13.96
C ILE A 695 -26.39 12.36 -15.35
N ARG A 696 -27.16 12.11 -16.42
CA ARG A 696 -26.73 12.28 -17.82
C ARG A 696 -26.36 13.72 -18.16
N ALA A 697 -27.06 14.69 -17.57
CA ALA A 697 -26.75 16.11 -17.79
C ALA A 697 -25.36 16.45 -17.22
N GLY A 698 -25.02 15.90 -16.05
CA GLY A 698 -23.71 16.11 -15.43
C GLY A 698 -22.57 15.47 -16.23
N ILE A 699 -22.79 14.26 -16.74
CA ILE A 699 -21.82 13.57 -17.60
C ILE A 699 -21.61 14.36 -18.90
N SER A 700 -22.69 14.88 -19.51
CA SER A 700 -22.64 15.69 -20.75
C SER A 700 -21.84 16.98 -20.62
N GLN A 701 -21.71 17.53 -19.41
CA GLN A 701 -20.86 18.70 -19.19
C GLN A 701 -19.36 18.37 -19.36
N LEU A 702 -18.96 17.13 -19.07
CA LEU A 702 -17.57 16.68 -19.18
C LEU A 702 -17.29 15.98 -20.51
N PHE A 703 -18.13 15.02 -20.89
CA PHE A 703 -17.94 14.16 -22.06
C PHE A 703 -18.85 14.57 -23.21
N ASP A 704 -18.26 14.79 -24.39
CA ASP A 704 -19.02 15.24 -25.57
C ASP A 704 -19.71 14.07 -26.31
N ARG A 705 -19.22 12.83 -26.14
CA ARG A 705 -19.77 11.61 -26.76
C ARG A 705 -20.23 10.63 -25.69
N ILE A 706 -21.54 10.40 -25.63
CA ILE A 706 -22.19 9.51 -24.66
C ILE A 706 -23.10 8.54 -25.42
N ASP A 707 -22.70 7.27 -25.45
CA ASP A 707 -23.37 6.22 -26.20
C ASP A 707 -23.88 5.10 -25.26
N GLN A 708 -24.99 4.47 -25.61
CA GLN A 708 -25.46 3.29 -24.90
C GLN A 708 -24.62 2.07 -25.34
N PHE A 709 -24.14 1.29 -24.36
CA PHE A 709 -23.53 0.01 -24.62
C PHE A 709 -24.59 -1.09 -24.53
N ASN A 710 -24.76 -1.84 -25.63
CA ASN A 710 -25.78 -2.89 -25.75
C ASN A 710 -25.20 -4.26 -25.45
#